data_AF-C7PZD6-F1
#
_entry.id   AF-C7PZD6-F1
#
_cell.length_a   1.000
_cell.length_b   1.000
_cell.length_c   1.000
_cell.angle_alpha   90.00
_cell.angle_beta   90.00
_cell.angle_gamma   90.00
#
_symmetry.space_group_name_H-M   'P 1'
#
loop_
_entity.id
_entity.type
_entity.pdbx_description
1 polymer ?
#
loop_
_entity_poly.entity_id
_entity_poly.type
_entity_poly.pdbx_seq_one_letter_code
_entity_poly.pdbx_strand_id
1 'polypeptide(L)'
;MSSPFNPRDVEALAAALPPEGVNPVGAAARGVLVMHAKRLTPGNYSQMFGTGPAFRTIFFPNLGTSPYEGLIGPNTGLDDGFFQTASIALLCRQMGNVTSRLRPQILVAKADEDLRNYSARIRQNSHRFYAELLKLVDSPIRTALAAFRDEPARVAARGHYLEGITSAAWVNAKMTQWTGGFWPDRDWELFNHYAKLTALGCSVAEIDGAITRIVQQGLAVPAELRAGAWHRIAPWFGGDLRGEDVGDANGPMLATKCHVYPGAMYPACISEDNSLEFTALSQPGTGYRHVPSSSCFAPGTRVVMADGALRAIEDVGVGDEVATPTGPRAVILRPQPLRGDRVLERFEGTSFAFAPSHPFVTADGDAAYAAADPESLARSVPTLGQFGIRPLKGAELLRRTADGKTDPWAAPPLRTVPEERPETLYDLYLAVGGDGRSEYYAGDESVQVLVSSEVPRFAAAPETTAVVLQVLEQAGPAILGALADVPEESFEDLLTIGLDSMARTMLPVIGHELTADPRAAAEAETVLVAPAQSSASPEAMAEAVAAAVRTFATSLASAPEGYDRRMGVLVEQFASRFAPQFQALLALPWRSFDLAEADITDVLALTLYSVELFRRGPVAKKAEAELTLRYRGLSTTRRLPIRPGSPADRWYYSVDDVAYFPEWSEPDPDGSLWELEIAISPDAGGARMTLPLPRDIAHGFQAFAAPVSDTSGAVVGHAQFDVRLLTLEALATEIRDHAAPTSRRDVAERLAHLAAQYITREFATAVKLLRFCAATTRTP
;
A
#
# COMPACT_ATOMS: atom_id res chain seq x y z
N MET A 1 -19.24 41.44 -48.50
CA MET A 1 -19.53 42.84 -48.14
C MET A 1 -19.38 42.95 -46.63
N SER A 2 -18.44 43.74 -46.13
CA SER A 2 -18.29 44.00 -44.70
C SER A 2 -19.54 44.70 -44.18
N SER A 3 -20.10 44.23 -43.07
CA SER A 3 -21.20 44.95 -42.40
C SER A 3 -20.67 46.31 -41.93
N PRO A 4 -21.37 47.43 -42.18
CA PRO A 4 -20.94 48.72 -41.66
C PRO A 4 -20.91 48.67 -40.12
N PHE A 5 -19.83 49.18 -39.52
CA PHE A 5 -19.70 49.30 -38.07
C PHE A 5 -20.83 50.18 -37.51
N ASN A 6 -21.54 49.69 -36.49
CA ASN A 6 -22.62 50.41 -35.82
C ASN A 6 -22.28 50.64 -34.33
N PRO A 7 -22.11 51.90 -33.89
CA PRO A 7 -21.79 52.20 -32.49
C PRO A 7 -22.78 51.63 -31.46
N ARG A 8 -24.06 51.42 -31.83
CA ARG A 8 -25.06 50.81 -30.94
C ARG A 8 -24.74 49.37 -30.57
N ASP A 9 -23.99 48.66 -31.41
CA ASP A 9 -23.56 47.29 -31.11
C ASP A 9 -22.51 47.28 -29.98
N VAL A 10 -21.71 48.36 -29.85
CA VAL A 10 -20.75 48.53 -28.75
C VAL A 10 -21.48 48.80 -27.44
N GLU A 11 -22.56 49.58 -27.47
CA GLU A 11 -23.44 49.80 -26.31
C GLU A 11 -24.11 48.49 -25.87
N ALA A 12 -24.59 47.69 -26.83
CA ALA A 12 -25.14 46.37 -26.55
C ALA A 12 -24.10 45.44 -25.90
N LEU A 13 -22.85 45.45 -26.37
CA LEU A 13 -21.75 44.70 -25.76
C LEU A 13 -21.39 45.23 -24.36
N ALA A 14 -21.46 46.53 -24.14
CA ALA A 14 -21.24 47.13 -22.82
C ALA A 14 -22.29 46.63 -21.82
N ALA A 15 -23.57 46.66 -22.21
CA ALA A 15 -24.70 46.22 -21.40
C ALA A 15 -24.79 44.70 -21.21
N ALA A 16 -24.25 43.90 -22.14
CA ALA A 16 -24.31 42.45 -22.05
C ALA A 16 -23.50 41.92 -20.86
N LEU A 17 -24.17 41.48 -19.80
CA LEU A 17 -23.53 40.83 -18.64
C LEU A 17 -24.22 39.50 -18.37
N PRO A 18 -23.49 38.47 -17.90
CA PRO A 18 -24.12 37.30 -17.32
C PRO A 18 -24.94 37.72 -16.09
N PRO A 19 -26.10 37.10 -15.82
CA PRO A 19 -26.85 37.37 -14.60
C PRO A 19 -26.00 37.18 -13.34
N GLU A 20 -26.33 37.92 -12.28
CA GLU A 20 -25.67 37.78 -10.98
C GLU A 20 -25.66 36.31 -10.51
N GLY A 21 -24.51 35.85 -10.02
CA GLY A 21 -24.31 34.46 -9.58
C GLY A 21 -24.26 33.42 -10.71
N VAL A 22 -24.49 33.82 -11.97
CA VAL A 22 -24.50 32.91 -13.13
C VAL A 22 -23.27 33.18 -13.99
N ASN A 23 -22.32 32.26 -13.95
CA ASN A 23 -21.09 32.35 -14.74
C ASN A 23 -20.96 31.14 -15.69
N PRO A 24 -21.74 31.11 -16.79
CA PRO A 24 -21.77 29.96 -17.70
C PRO A 24 -20.44 29.77 -18.41
N VAL A 25 -19.73 30.88 -18.68
CA VAL A 25 -18.40 30.87 -19.31
C VAL A 25 -17.35 30.32 -18.36
N GLY A 26 -17.38 30.69 -17.08
CA GLY A 26 -16.48 30.16 -16.06
C GLY A 26 -16.74 28.70 -15.74
N ALA A 27 -18.01 28.30 -15.67
CA ALA A 27 -18.40 26.89 -15.54
C ALA A 27 -17.91 26.08 -16.73
N ALA A 28 -18.08 26.58 -17.96
CA ALA A 28 -17.53 25.95 -19.16
C ALA A 28 -15.99 25.88 -19.12
N ALA A 29 -15.31 26.97 -18.73
CA ALA A 29 -13.86 27.01 -18.62
C ALA A 29 -13.34 25.98 -17.62
N ARG A 30 -13.91 25.93 -16.42
CA ARG A 30 -13.56 24.92 -15.40
C ARG A 30 -13.82 23.51 -15.91
N GLY A 31 -14.98 23.26 -16.51
CA GLY A 31 -15.32 21.97 -17.10
C GLY A 31 -14.32 21.50 -18.16
N VAL A 32 -13.88 22.41 -19.05
CA VAL A 32 -12.88 22.14 -20.08
C VAL A 32 -11.52 21.80 -19.46
N LEU A 33 -11.06 22.60 -18.48
CA LEU A 33 -9.77 22.42 -17.82
C LEU A 33 -9.72 21.12 -17.01
N VAL A 34 -10.79 20.81 -16.26
CA VAL A 34 -10.92 19.56 -15.51
C VAL A 34 -10.97 18.36 -16.46
N MET A 35 -11.75 18.45 -17.55
CA MET A 35 -11.81 17.38 -18.56
C MET A 35 -10.45 17.12 -19.20
N HIS A 36 -9.68 18.17 -19.46
CA HIS A 36 -8.33 18.06 -19.99
C HIS A 36 -7.37 17.38 -18.99
N ALA A 37 -7.43 17.74 -17.71
CA ALA A 37 -6.69 17.04 -16.64
C ALA A 37 -7.06 15.54 -16.58
N LYS A 38 -8.36 15.22 -16.58
CA LYS A 38 -8.84 13.82 -16.61
C LYS A 38 -8.28 13.04 -17.80
N ARG A 39 -8.23 13.65 -18.98
CA ARG A 39 -7.70 13.02 -20.21
C ARG A 39 -6.22 12.71 -20.08
N LEU A 40 -5.49 13.61 -19.45
CA LEU A 40 -4.05 13.51 -19.22
C LEU A 40 -3.72 12.73 -17.94
N THR A 41 -4.63 11.93 -17.38
CA THR A 41 -4.30 11.04 -16.27
C THR A 41 -3.21 10.06 -16.69
N PRO A 42 -2.00 10.12 -16.09
CA PRO A 42 -0.88 9.31 -16.53
C PRO A 42 -0.93 7.89 -15.94
N GLY A 43 -0.03 7.04 -16.41
CA GLY A 43 0.22 5.71 -15.87
C GLY A 43 -0.75 4.63 -16.33
N ASN A 44 -0.34 3.40 -16.09
CA ASN A 44 -1.07 2.19 -16.44
C ASN A 44 -1.17 1.30 -15.21
N TYR A 45 -2.29 0.61 -15.09
CA TYR A 45 -2.50 -0.41 -14.08
C TYR A 45 -1.43 -1.52 -14.24
N SER A 46 -0.72 -1.89 -13.17
CA SER A 46 0.30 -2.95 -13.28
C SER A 46 -0.31 -4.30 -13.60
N GLN A 47 0.32 -5.04 -14.49
CA GLN A 47 -0.03 -6.43 -14.79
C GLN A 47 1.23 -7.28 -14.79
N MET A 48 1.06 -8.57 -14.48
CA MET A 48 2.17 -9.53 -14.44
C MET A 48 2.95 -9.59 -15.77
N PHE A 49 2.26 -9.35 -16.90
CA PHE A 49 2.86 -9.27 -18.22
C PHE A 49 2.37 -8.03 -18.96
N GLY A 50 3.30 -7.19 -19.41
CA GLY A 50 3.02 -5.96 -20.15
C GLY A 50 2.48 -4.82 -19.28
N THR A 51 1.93 -3.81 -19.95
CA THR A 51 1.26 -2.67 -19.31
C THR A 51 -0.24 -2.90 -19.34
N GLY A 52 -0.90 -2.85 -18.18
CA GLY A 52 -2.34 -2.95 -18.10
C GLY A 52 -3.06 -1.71 -18.65
N PRO A 53 -4.40 -1.64 -18.49
CA PRO A 53 -5.17 -0.50 -18.99
C PRO A 53 -4.70 0.81 -18.36
N ALA A 54 -4.69 1.87 -19.17
CA ALA A 54 -4.37 3.22 -18.70
C ALA A 54 -5.31 3.66 -17.59
N PHE A 55 -4.79 4.30 -16.54
CA PHE A 55 -5.62 4.79 -15.43
C PHE A 55 -6.67 5.79 -15.89
N ARG A 56 -6.38 6.57 -16.94
CA ARG A 56 -7.38 7.40 -17.61
C ARG A 56 -8.63 6.60 -17.99
N THR A 57 -8.48 5.43 -18.61
CA THR A 57 -9.60 4.59 -19.03
C THR A 57 -10.30 3.92 -17.84
N ILE A 58 -9.55 3.63 -16.78
CA ILE A 58 -10.10 3.02 -15.55
C ILE A 58 -10.95 4.01 -14.78
N PHE A 59 -10.40 5.18 -14.45
CA PHE A 59 -11.09 6.19 -13.64
C PHE A 59 -12.12 6.98 -14.44
N PHE A 60 -11.91 7.17 -15.74
CA PHE A 60 -12.79 7.96 -16.61
C PHE A 60 -13.18 7.21 -17.90
N PRO A 61 -13.85 6.05 -17.80
CA PRO A 61 -14.19 5.22 -18.96
C PRO A 61 -15.11 5.93 -19.96
N ASN A 62 -15.92 6.87 -19.48
CA ASN A 62 -16.90 7.62 -20.27
C ASN A 62 -16.43 9.06 -20.59
N LEU A 63 -15.11 9.31 -20.56
CA LEU A 63 -14.58 10.66 -20.79
C LEU A 63 -14.81 11.11 -22.23
N GLY A 64 -15.69 12.10 -22.41
CA GLY A 64 -15.92 12.75 -23.69
C GLY A 64 -14.82 13.72 -24.10
N THR A 65 -15.00 14.35 -25.26
CA THR A 65 -14.15 15.45 -25.71
C THR A 65 -14.88 16.78 -25.61
N SER A 66 -14.15 17.82 -25.23
CA SER A 66 -14.68 19.18 -25.28
C SER A 66 -14.26 19.83 -26.59
N PRO A 67 -15.16 20.50 -27.32
CA PRO A 67 -14.80 21.24 -28.53
C PRO A 67 -13.83 22.41 -28.26
N TYR A 68 -13.62 22.77 -26.99
CA TYR A 68 -12.79 23.92 -26.59
C TYR A 68 -11.41 23.53 -26.08
N GLU A 69 -11.08 22.24 -26.01
CA GLU A 69 -9.82 21.77 -25.43
C GLU A 69 -8.58 22.27 -26.20
N GLY A 70 -8.68 22.37 -27.53
CA GLY A 70 -7.61 22.93 -28.38
C GLY A 70 -7.30 24.41 -28.11
N LEU A 71 -8.14 25.10 -27.33
CA LEU A 71 -7.91 26.49 -26.92
C LEU A 71 -7.04 26.59 -25.66
N ILE A 72 -6.82 25.51 -24.90
CA ILE A 72 -6.12 25.57 -23.61
C ILE A 72 -4.66 26.01 -23.81
N GLY A 73 -3.85 25.25 -24.55
CA GLY A 73 -2.42 25.53 -24.72
C GLY A 73 -2.14 26.96 -25.24
N PRO A 74 -2.71 27.37 -26.39
CA PRO A 74 -2.45 28.70 -26.96
C PRO A 74 -2.89 29.88 -26.08
N ASN A 75 -3.89 29.68 -25.22
CA ASN A 75 -4.48 30.78 -24.42
C ASN A 75 -4.11 30.75 -22.93
N THR A 76 -3.53 29.66 -22.45
CA THR A 76 -3.05 29.54 -21.07
C THR A 76 -1.52 29.45 -20.99
N GLY A 77 -0.85 28.90 -22.00
CA GLY A 77 0.57 28.56 -21.89
C GLY A 77 0.88 27.48 -20.85
N LEU A 78 -0.16 26.81 -20.32
CA LEU A 78 -0.03 25.62 -19.49
C LEU A 78 0.04 24.41 -20.42
N ASP A 79 1.01 23.53 -20.18
CA ASP A 79 1.27 22.36 -20.99
C ASP A 79 0.61 21.09 -20.42
N ASP A 80 0.69 20.01 -21.17
CA ASP A 80 0.11 18.72 -20.76
C ASP A 80 0.75 18.21 -19.46
N GLY A 81 2.04 18.47 -19.23
CA GLY A 81 2.74 18.08 -18.00
C GLY A 81 2.13 18.72 -16.74
N PHE A 82 1.77 20.01 -16.82
CA PHE A 82 1.01 20.68 -15.76
C PHE A 82 -0.30 19.94 -15.44
N PHE A 83 -1.09 19.62 -16.46
CA PHE A 83 -2.40 18.97 -16.28
C PHE A 83 -2.29 17.50 -15.86
N GLN A 84 -1.23 16.79 -16.25
CA GLN A 84 -0.91 15.45 -15.74
C GLN A 84 -0.75 15.48 -14.21
N THR A 85 0.11 16.37 -13.70
CA THR A 85 0.36 16.47 -12.25
C THR A 85 -0.87 16.94 -11.48
N ALA A 86 -1.65 17.88 -12.03
CA ALA A 86 -2.93 18.29 -11.45
C ALA A 86 -3.94 17.15 -11.39
N SER A 87 -3.99 16.27 -12.40
CA SER A 87 -4.87 15.10 -12.42
C SER A 87 -4.54 14.11 -11.30
N ILE A 88 -3.25 13.87 -11.04
CA ILE A 88 -2.80 13.00 -9.93
C ILE A 88 -3.29 13.58 -8.60
N ALA A 89 -3.07 14.88 -8.35
CA ALA A 89 -3.50 15.53 -7.11
C ALA A 89 -5.03 15.47 -6.93
N LEU A 90 -5.80 15.71 -8.01
CA LEU A 90 -7.26 15.60 -8.01
C LEU A 90 -7.73 14.20 -7.60
N LEU A 91 -7.17 13.17 -8.25
CA LEU A 91 -7.50 11.77 -7.98
C LEU A 91 -7.15 11.38 -6.55
N CYS A 92 -5.91 11.64 -6.10
CA CYS A 92 -5.48 11.31 -4.73
C CYS A 92 -6.31 12.05 -3.68
N ARG A 93 -6.62 13.34 -3.90
CA ARG A 93 -7.50 14.09 -2.99
C ARG A 93 -8.88 13.46 -2.90
N GLN A 94 -9.43 13.04 -4.04
CA GLN A 94 -10.74 12.41 -4.08
C GLN A 94 -10.74 10.99 -3.48
N MET A 95 -9.66 10.23 -3.66
CA MET A 95 -9.46 8.96 -2.95
C MET A 95 -9.51 9.20 -1.43
N GLY A 96 -8.82 10.22 -0.92
CA GLY A 96 -8.93 10.65 0.48
C GLY A 96 -10.36 10.98 0.94
N ASN A 97 -11.21 11.52 0.05
CA ASN A 97 -12.63 11.77 0.35
C ASN A 97 -13.45 10.48 0.43
N VAL A 98 -13.32 9.57 -0.55
CA VAL A 98 -14.29 8.48 -0.75
C VAL A 98 -13.85 7.12 -0.23
N THR A 99 -12.55 6.82 -0.26
CA THR A 99 -12.03 5.53 0.20
C THR A 99 -12.11 5.40 1.72
N SER A 100 -12.03 4.17 2.23
CA SER A 100 -12.08 3.83 3.65
C SER A 100 -10.79 3.16 4.11
N ARG A 101 -10.26 2.20 3.32
CA ARG A 101 -9.03 1.47 3.64
C ARG A 101 -7.79 2.24 3.21
N LEU A 102 -7.83 2.86 2.03
CA LEU A 102 -6.74 3.67 1.50
C LEU A 102 -6.70 5.06 2.16
N ARG A 103 -7.83 5.64 2.55
CA ARG A 103 -7.91 6.98 3.17
C ARG A 103 -6.84 7.27 4.23
N PRO A 104 -6.60 6.43 5.27
CA PRO A 104 -5.58 6.71 6.28
C PRO A 104 -4.16 6.71 5.72
N GLN A 105 -3.94 6.18 4.51
CA GLN A 105 -2.66 6.17 3.83
C GLN A 105 -2.49 7.38 2.90
N ILE A 106 -3.52 8.19 2.62
CA ILE A 106 -3.41 9.31 1.67
C ILE A 106 -2.96 10.60 2.38
N LEU A 107 -1.98 11.28 1.78
CA LEU A 107 -1.50 12.60 2.17
C LEU A 107 -2.47 13.71 1.75
N VAL A 108 -3.65 13.76 2.38
CA VAL A 108 -4.74 14.69 2.02
C VAL A 108 -4.30 16.16 2.08
N ALA A 109 -3.53 16.55 3.09
CA ALA A 109 -3.07 17.92 3.27
C ALA A 109 -2.15 18.38 2.11
N LYS A 110 -1.25 17.50 1.67
CA LYS A 110 -0.39 17.72 0.51
C LYS A 110 -1.21 17.89 -0.76
N ALA A 111 -2.17 16.99 -1.01
CA ALA A 111 -3.04 17.10 -2.17
C ALA A 111 -3.84 18.41 -2.18
N ASP A 112 -4.35 18.85 -1.02
CA ASP A 112 -5.04 20.15 -0.88
C ASP A 112 -4.11 21.35 -1.18
N GLU A 113 -2.85 21.31 -0.74
CA GLU A 113 -1.87 22.35 -1.04
C GLU A 113 -1.53 22.41 -2.53
N ASP A 114 -1.25 21.26 -3.14
CA ASP A 114 -0.93 21.17 -4.56
C ASP A 114 -2.12 21.66 -5.42
N LEU A 115 -3.37 21.30 -5.08
CA LEU A 115 -4.57 21.80 -5.77
C LEU A 115 -4.77 23.32 -5.64
N ARG A 116 -4.46 23.92 -4.49
CA ARG A 116 -4.46 25.39 -4.34
C ARG A 116 -3.42 26.04 -5.25
N ASN A 117 -2.22 25.47 -5.31
CA ASN A 117 -1.13 25.96 -6.15
C ASN A 117 -1.48 25.85 -7.65
N TYR A 118 -2.06 24.73 -8.09
CA TYR A 118 -2.55 24.57 -9.47
C TYR A 118 -3.65 25.58 -9.81
N SER A 119 -4.61 25.78 -8.90
CA SER A 119 -5.69 26.73 -9.08
C SER A 119 -5.19 28.17 -9.21
N ALA A 120 -4.19 28.56 -8.42
CA ALA A 120 -3.53 29.86 -8.54
C ALA A 120 -2.85 30.04 -9.90
N ARG A 121 -2.14 29.03 -10.40
CA ARG A 121 -1.52 29.05 -11.73
C ARG A 121 -2.54 29.13 -12.86
N ILE A 122 -3.64 28.37 -12.78
CA ILE A 122 -4.74 28.46 -13.76
C ILE A 122 -5.30 29.88 -13.80
N ARG A 123 -5.60 30.46 -12.64
CA ARG A 123 -6.13 31.84 -12.56
C ARG A 123 -5.18 32.84 -13.20
N GLN A 124 -3.88 32.74 -12.92
CA GLN A 124 -2.87 33.66 -13.45
C GLN A 124 -2.77 33.63 -14.98
N ASN A 125 -2.99 32.46 -15.57
CA ASN A 125 -2.66 32.22 -16.97
C ASN A 125 -3.88 32.17 -17.90
N SER A 126 -5.10 32.04 -17.37
CA SER A 126 -6.27 31.66 -18.20
C SER A 126 -7.23 32.80 -18.59
N HIS A 127 -6.86 34.07 -18.36
CA HIS A 127 -7.73 35.21 -18.73
C HIS A 127 -8.01 35.27 -20.25
N ARG A 128 -7.04 34.94 -21.10
CA ARG A 128 -7.24 34.84 -22.56
C ARG A 128 -8.14 33.67 -22.93
N PHE A 129 -7.95 32.53 -22.26
CA PHE A 129 -8.78 31.35 -22.46
C PHE A 129 -10.25 31.64 -22.13
N TYR A 130 -10.50 32.32 -21.01
CA TYR A 130 -11.83 32.80 -20.66
C TYR A 130 -12.41 33.76 -21.72
N ALA A 131 -11.59 34.70 -22.22
CA ALA A 131 -12.01 35.63 -23.25
C ALA A 131 -12.34 34.97 -24.60
N GLU A 132 -11.62 33.91 -24.98
CA GLU A 132 -11.98 33.10 -26.15
C GLU A 132 -13.30 32.36 -25.94
N LEU A 133 -13.53 31.81 -24.74
CA LEU A 133 -14.80 31.17 -24.41
C LEU A 133 -15.98 32.13 -24.41
N LEU A 134 -15.80 33.42 -24.09
CA LEU A 134 -16.87 34.43 -24.23
C LEU A 134 -17.42 34.52 -25.67
N LYS A 135 -16.61 34.18 -26.68
CA LYS A 135 -17.02 34.19 -28.09
C LYS A 135 -17.81 32.94 -28.49
N LEU A 136 -17.73 31.89 -27.69
CA LEU A 136 -18.16 30.53 -28.08
C LEU A 136 -19.29 29.99 -27.21
N VAL A 137 -19.25 30.25 -25.91
CA VAL A 137 -20.23 29.76 -24.92
C VAL A 137 -21.48 30.62 -24.96
N ASP A 138 -22.64 29.97 -24.97
CA ASP A 138 -23.92 30.67 -25.00
C ASP A 138 -24.08 31.61 -23.80
N SER A 139 -24.23 32.90 -24.10
CA SER A 139 -24.29 33.98 -23.11
C SER A 139 -24.74 35.28 -23.79
N PRO A 140 -25.25 36.27 -23.04
CA PRO A 140 -25.52 37.60 -23.57
C PRO A 140 -24.29 38.23 -24.25
N ILE A 141 -23.10 37.96 -23.72
CA ILE A 141 -21.83 38.48 -24.24
C ILE A 141 -21.53 37.87 -25.62
N ARG A 142 -21.69 36.57 -25.80
CA ARG A 142 -21.51 35.93 -27.11
C ARG A 142 -22.42 36.53 -28.17
N THR A 143 -23.70 36.74 -27.83
CA THR A 143 -24.68 37.34 -28.74
C THR A 143 -24.26 38.75 -29.16
N ALA A 144 -23.79 39.57 -28.22
CA ALA A 144 -23.30 40.91 -28.52
C ALA A 144 -21.98 40.89 -29.32
N LEU A 145 -21.04 39.99 -28.98
CA LEU A 145 -19.77 39.83 -29.71
C LEU A 145 -19.97 39.36 -31.15
N ALA A 146 -21.09 38.71 -31.46
CA ALA A 146 -21.41 38.23 -32.81
C ALA A 146 -21.60 39.34 -33.85
N ALA A 147 -21.70 40.62 -33.43
CA ALA A 147 -21.67 41.78 -34.32
C ALA A 147 -20.26 42.12 -34.83
N PHE A 148 -19.20 41.62 -34.17
CA PHE A 148 -17.80 41.96 -34.44
C PHE A 148 -17.01 40.74 -34.94
N ARG A 149 -17.49 40.09 -35.99
CA ARG A 149 -16.91 38.83 -36.50
C ARG A 149 -15.66 39.03 -37.35
N ASP A 150 -15.57 40.13 -38.08
CA ASP A 150 -14.42 40.46 -38.90
C ASP A 150 -13.42 41.38 -38.17
N GLU A 151 -12.17 41.34 -38.61
CA GLU A 151 -11.08 42.10 -37.98
C GLU A 151 -11.32 43.62 -38.01
N PRO A 152 -11.77 44.23 -39.12
CA PRO A 152 -12.07 45.66 -39.14
C PRO A 152 -13.14 46.07 -38.12
N ALA A 153 -14.24 45.32 -38.01
CA ALA A 153 -15.30 45.59 -37.03
C ALA A 153 -14.79 45.41 -35.59
N ARG A 154 -13.94 44.41 -35.32
CA ARG A 154 -13.30 44.24 -34.00
C ARG A 154 -12.39 45.40 -33.64
N VAL A 155 -11.53 45.84 -34.56
CA VAL A 155 -10.60 46.95 -34.32
C VAL A 155 -11.37 48.25 -34.04
N ALA A 156 -12.44 48.53 -34.82
CA ALA A 156 -13.30 49.68 -34.58
C ALA A 156 -14.02 49.57 -33.22
N ALA A 157 -14.63 48.43 -32.92
CA ALA A 157 -15.31 48.18 -31.65
C ALA A 157 -14.36 48.32 -30.46
N ARG A 158 -13.13 47.82 -30.57
CA ARG A 158 -12.08 47.93 -29.53
C ARG A 158 -11.82 49.38 -29.15
N GLY A 159 -11.61 50.27 -30.14
CA GLY A 159 -11.38 51.69 -29.91
C GLY A 159 -12.58 52.37 -29.23
N HIS A 160 -13.78 52.18 -29.80
CA HIS A 160 -15.01 52.74 -29.25
C HIS A 160 -15.34 52.23 -27.85
N TYR A 161 -15.09 50.95 -27.56
CA TYR A 161 -15.34 50.36 -26.24
C TYR A 161 -14.39 50.93 -25.19
N LEU A 162 -13.08 51.04 -25.51
CA LEU A 162 -12.07 51.65 -24.64
C LEU A 162 -12.39 53.11 -24.33
N GLU A 163 -12.75 53.90 -25.35
CA GLU A 163 -13.18 55.29 -25.17
C GLU A 163 -14.43 55.38 -24.28
N GLY A 164 -15.41 54.51 -24.51
CA GLY A 164 -16.65 54.47 -23.74
C GLY A 164 -16.41 54.23 -22.25
N ILE A 165 -15.73 53.13 -21.90
CA ILE A 165 -15.51 52.77 -20.49
C ILE A 165 -14.47 53.65 -19.79
N THR A 166 -13.67 54.43 -20.53
CA THR A 166 -12.72 55.39 -19.93
C THR A 166 -13.20 56.84 -19.98
N SER A 167 -14.40 57.08 -20.50
CA SER A 167 -14.99 58.42 -20.56
C SER A 167 -15.38 58.93 -19.17
N ALA A 168 -15.25 60.24 -18.96
CA ALA A 168 -15.69 60.88 -17.73
C ALA A 168 -17.19 60.66 -17.45
N ALA A 169 -18.02 60.56 -18.49
CA ALA A 169 -19.44 60.29 -18.37
C ALA A 169 -19.70 58.90 -17.76
N TRP A 170 -19.04 57.86 -18.27
CA TRP A 170 -19.16 56.50 -17.73
C TRP A 170 -18.60 56.42 -16.30
N VAL A 171 -17.43 57.01 -16.04
CA VAL A 171 -16.82 57.03 -14.70
C VAL A 171 -17.73 57.73 -13.69
N ASN A 172 -18.27 58.91 -14.02
CA ASN A 172 -19.20 59.63 -13.15
C ASN A 172 -20.50 58.86 -12.90
N ALA A 173 -21.03 58.18 -13.92
CA ALA A 173 -22.22 57.33 -13.77
C ALA A 173 -21.94 56.17 -12.80
N LYS A 174 -20.80 55.49 -12.94
CA LYS A 174 -20.39 54.40 -12.04
C LYS A 174 -20.08 54.88 -10.62
N MET A 175 -19.45 56.04 -10.44
CA MET A 175 -19.28 56.66 -9.11
C MET A 175 -20.63 57.00 -8.46
N THR A 176 -21.61 57.48 -9.24
CA THR A 176 -22.96 57.76 -8.74
C THR A 176 -23.64 56.47 -8.28
N GLN A 177 -23.55 55.39 -9.08
CA GLN A 177 -24.05 54.07 -8.68
C GLN A 177 -23.36 53.56 -7.41
N TRP A 178 -22.04 53.69 -7.32
CA TRP A 178 -21.25 53.29 -6.15
C TRP A 178 -21.67 54.03 -4.88
N THR A 179 -21.65 55.36 -4.91
CA THR A 179 -21.99 56.21 -3.75
C THR A 179 -23.45 56.08 -3.33
N GLY A 180 -24.34 55.77 -4.27
CA GLY A 180 -25.76 55.50 -3.98
C GLY A 180 -26.06 54.07 -3.52
N GLY A 181 -25.08 53.15 -3.51
CA GLY A 181 -25.31 51.74 -3.18
C GLY A 181 -26.06 50.95 -4.26
N PHE A 182 -26.11 51.45 -5.50
CA PHE A 182 -26.82 50.85 -6.64
C PHE A 182 -25.87 50.12 -7.61
N TRP A 183 -24.77 49.56 -7.09
CA TRP A 183 -23.81 48.78 -7.86
C TRP A 183 -23.49 47.44 -7.18
N PRO A 184 -24.45 46.51 -7.09
CA PRO A 184 -24.31 45.28 -6.32
C PRO A 184 -23.19 44.37 -6.85
N ASP A 185 -22.97 44.35 -8.17
CA ASP A 185 -22.03 43.47 -8.86
C ASP A 185 -20.79 44.18 -9.41
N ARG A 186 -20.30 45.20 -8.71
CA ARG A 186 -19.18 46.04 -9.20
C ARG A 186 -18.03 45.21 -9.73
N ASP A 187 -17.57 44.24 -8.95
CA ASP A 187 -16.35 43.50 -9.25
C ASP A 187 -16.56 42.56 -10.45
N TRP A 188 -17.76 41.98 -10.55
CA TRP A 188 -18.17 41.10 -11.65
C TRP A 188 -18.34 41.88 -12.96
N GLU A 189 -18.97 43.04 -12.92
CA GLU A 189 -19.14 43.91 -14.09
C GLU A 189 -17.78 44.40 -14.61
N LEU A 190 -16.92 44.91 -13.72
CA LEU A 190 -15.58 45.39 -14.09
C LEU A 190 -14.73 44.27 -14.70
N PHE A 191 -14.70 43.08 -14.10
CA PHE A 191 -14.01 41.92 -14.67
C PHE A 191 -14.50 41.60 -16.09
N ASN A 192 -15.82 41.58 -16.29
CA ASN A 192 -16.38 41.28 -17.61
C ASN A 192 -16.07 42.37 -18.64
N HIS A 193 -15.94 43.64 -18.26
CA HIS A 193 -15.44 44.67 -19.17
C HIS A 193 -14.01 44.36 -19.64
N TYR A 194 -13.12 43.94 -18.74
CA TYR A 194 -11.73 43.60 -19.09
C TYR A 194 -11.65 42.32 -19.93
N ALA A 195 -12.50 41.34 -19.65
CA ALA A 195 -12.60 40.11 -20.44
C ALA A 195 -13.13 40.39 -21.86
N LYS A 196 -14.14 41.27 -22.02
CA LYS A 196 -14.64 41.73 -23.32
C LYS A 196 -13.57 42.47 -24.11
N LEU A 197 -12.82 43.36 -23.47
CA LEU A 197 -11.68 44.04 -24.12
C LEU A 197 -10.63 43.04 -24.62
N THR A 198 -10.34 42.00 -23.82
CA THR A 198 -9.46 40.90 -24.24
C THR A 198 -10.04 40.17 -25.46
N ALA A 199 -11.35 39.88 -25.46
CA ALA A 199 -12.03 39.25 -26.59
C ALA A 199 -12.03 40.12 -27.87
N LEU A 200 -12.02 41.45 -27.73
CA LEU A 200 -11.87 42.43 -28.82
C LEU A 200 -10.41 42.62 -29.27
N GLY A 201 -9.44 41.93 -28.64
CA GLY A 201 -8.02 41.98 -29.03
C GLY A 201 -7.21 43.09 -28.36
N CYS A 202 -7.62 43.58 -27.18
CA CYS A 202 -6.74 44.40 -26.34
C CYS A 202 -5.64 43.56 -25.72
N SER A 203 -4.43 44.13 -25.70
CA SER A 203 -3.33 43.65 -24.88
C SER A 203 -3.55 43.95 -23.39
N VAL A 204 -2.84 43.22 -22.53
CA VAL A 204 -2.86 43.46 -21.07
C VAL A 204 -2.44 44.90 -20.75
N ALA A 205 -1.44 45.45 -21.46
CA ALA A 205 -0.98 46.81 -21.26
C ALA A 205 -2.04 47.87 -21.61
N GLU A 206 -2.82 47.66 -22.67
CA GLU A 206 -3.94 48.56 -23.03
C GLU A 206 -5.03 48.54 -21.95
N ILE A 207 -5.38 47.35 -21.44
CA ILE A 207 -6.37 47.20 -20.37
C ILE A 207 -5.86 47.83 -19.06
N ASP A 208 -4.62 47.58 -18.68
CA ASP A 208 -3.99 48.18 -17.50
C ASP A 208 -3.92 49.72 -17.60
N GLY A 209 -3.67 50.25 -18.80
CA GLY A 209 -3.75 51.67 -19.09
C GLY A 209 -5.17 52.24 -18.92
N ALA A 210 -6.19 51.50 -19.38
CA ALA A 210 -7.59 51.86 -19.17
C ALA A 210 -7.98 51.86 -17.69
N ILE A 211 -7.55 50.83 -16.94
CA ILE A 211 -7.79 50.72 -15.49
C ILE A 211 -7.11 51.89 -14.75
N THR A 212 -5.86 52.19 -15.09
CA THR A 212 -5.13 53.32 -14.50
C THR A 212 -5.86 54.63 -14.74
N ARG A 213 -6.38 54.83 -15.96
CA ARG A 213 -7.12 56.03 -16.34
C ARG A 213 -8.43 56.19 -15.56
N ILE A 214 -9.25 55.13 -15.42
CA ILE A 214 -10.51 55.22 -14.66
C ILE A 214 -10.26 55.43 -13.16
N VAL A 215 -9.17 54.86 -12.61
CA VAL A 215 -8.74 55.11 -11.23
C VAL A 215 -8.30 56.55 -11.03
N GLN A 216 -7.51 57.12 -11.95
CA GLN A 216 -7.11 58.54 -11.92
C GLN A 216 -8.31 59.49 -12.02
N GLN A 217 -9.39 59.08 -12.67
CA GLN A 217 -10.66 59.83 -12.72
C GLN A 217 -11.53 59.66 -11.47
N GLY A 218 -11.07 58.92 -10.46
CA GLY A 218 -11.73 58.77 -9.16
C GLY A 218 -12.57 57.51 -8.98
N LEU A 219 -12.63 56.61 -9.97
CA LEU A 219 -13.38 55.36 -9.82
C LEU A 219 -12.70 54.43 -8.81
N ALA A 220 -13.45 53.98 -7.80
CA ALA A 220 -12.98 53.04 -6.79
C ALA A 220 -12.91 51.60 -7.34
N VAL A 221 -11.76 51.24 -7.91
CA VAL A 221 -11.48 49.88 -8.41
C VAL A 221 -10.86 49.00 -7.30
N PRO A 222 -11.40 47.80 -7.03
CA PRO A 222 -10.85 46.82 -6.07
C PRO A 222 -9.40 46.45 -6.38
N ALA A 223 -8.62 46.11 -5.35
CA ALA A 223 -7.18 45.84 -5.52
C ALA A 223 -6.91 44.68 -6.50
N GLU A 224 -7.73 43.64 -6.44
CA GLU A 224 -7.74 42.46 -7.30
C GLU A 224 -8.11 42.76 -8.76
N LEU A 225 -8.74 43.91 -9.04
CA LEU A 225 -9.13 44.38 -10.38
C LEU A 225 -8.30 45.56 -10.87
N ARG A 226 -7.25 45.95 -10.14
CA ARG A 226 -6.33 47.01 -10.58
C ARG A 226 -5.44 46.52 -11.72
N ALA A 227 -4.78 47.50 -12.35
CA ALA A 227 -3.74 47.26 -13.34
C ALA A 227 -2.72 46.23 -12.82
N GLY A 228 -2.43 45.22 -13.62
CA GLY A 228 -1.53 44.11 -13.27
C GLY A 228 -2.11 43.04 -12.33
N ALA A 229 -3.34 43.20 -11.82
CA ALA A 229 -3.98 42.22 -10.92
C ALA A 229 -5.22 41.56 -11.53
N TRP A 230 -5.99 42.29 -12.34
CA TRP A 230 -7.31 41.88 -12.83
C TRP A 230 -7.36 40.56 -13.62
N HIS A 231 -6.24 40.08 -14.16
CA HIS A 231 -6.22 38.81 -14.87
C HIS A 231 -6.12 37.60 -13.93
N ARG A 232 -5.97 37.81 -12.61
CA ARG A 232 -5.78 36.77 -11.58
C ARG A 232 -7.01 36.52 -10.70
N ILE A 233 -8.14 37.19 -10.96
CA ILE A 233 -9.32 37.15 -10.06
C ILE A 233 -9.85 35.73 -9.91
N ALA A 234 -10.22 35.34 -8.69
CA ALA A 234 -10.74 34.01 -8.40
C ALA A 234 -12.21 33.75 -8.79
N PRO A 235 -13.13 34.73 -8.67
CA PRO A 235 -14.56 34.49 -8.95
C PRO A 235 -14.89 33.87 -10.30
N TRP A 236 -14.13 34.13 -11.37
CA TRP A 236 -14.46 33.58 -12.68
C TRP A 236 -14.28 32.05 -12.77
N PHE A 237 -13.43 31.46 -11.93
CA PHE A 237 -13.09 30.03 -11.96
C PHE A 237 -13.93 29.17 -10.98
N GLY A 238 -14.79 29.81 -10.17
CA GLY A 238 -15.66 29.11 -9.21
C GLY A 238 -14.94 28.52 -7.99
N GLY A 239 -13.78 29.06 -7.62
CA GLY A 239 -12.97 28.61 -6.48
C GLY A 239 -11.81 27.70 -6.89
N ASP A 240 -11.08 27.15 -5.91
CA ASP A 240 -9.99 26.21 -6.17
C ASP A 240 -10.50 24.86 -6.71
N LEU A 241 -9.64 24.16 -7.46
CA LEU A 241 -9.81 22.75 -7.79
C LEU A 241 -9.93 21.90 -6.52
N ARG A 242 -10.78 20.89 -6.56
CA ARG A 242 -11.04 19.99 -5.43
C ARG A 242 -11.25 18.56 -5.92
N GLY A 243 -11.14 17.58 -5.02
CA GLY A 243 -11.39 16.18 -5.35
C GLY A 243 -12.77 15.96 -6.00
N GLU A 244 -13.78 16.76 -5.64
CA GLU A 244 -15.13 16.62 -6.19
C GLU A 244 -15.21 16.92 -7.70
N ASP A 245 -14.23 17.62 -8.28
CA ASP A 245 -14.17 17.85 -9.73
C ASP A 245 -13.95 16.55 -10.52
N VAL A 246 -13.44 15.50 -9.87
CA VAL A 246 -13.28 14.14 -10.41
C VAL A 246 -14.22 13.12 -9.74
N GLY A 247 -15.37 13.57 -9.21
CA GLY A 247 -16.34 12.71 -8.52
C GLY A 247 -16.96 11.60 -9.38
N ASP A 248 -16.88 11.71 -10.71
CA ASP A 248 -17.23 10.63 -11.65
C ASP A 248 -16.31 9.41 -11.57
N ALA A 249 -15.12 9.54 -10.97
CA ALA A 249 -14.20 8.43 -10.70
C ALA A 249 -14.51 7.67 -9.40
N ASN A 250 -15.52 8.07 -8.61
CA ASN A 250 -15.83 7.44 -7.32
C ASN A 250 -16.08 5.93 -7.43
N GLY A 251 -16.85 5.51 -8.43
CA GLY A 251 -17.13 4.09 -8.67
C GLY A 251 -15.85 3.29 -8.92
N PRO A 252 -15.03 3.65 -9.92
CA PRO A 252 -13.73 3.06 -10.14
C PRO A 252 -12.78 3.10 -8.92
N MET A 253 -12.76 4.19 -8.15
CA MET A 253 -11.92 4.30 -6.94
C MET A 253 -12.28 3.29 -5.86
N LEU A 254 -13.58 3.02 -5.69
CA LEU A 254 -14.12 2.08 -4.71
C LEU A 254 -14.19 0.64 -5.24
N ALA A 255 -13.81 0.41 -6.50
CA ALA A 255 -13.89 -0.90 -7.11
C ALA A 255 -13.04 -1.90 -6.32
N THR A 256 -13.67 -2.98 -5.90
CA THR A 256 -12.97 -4.17 -5.43
C THR A 256 -12.68 -5.03 -6.66
N LYS A 257 -11.40 -5.32 -6.91
CA LYS A 257 -11.03 -6.30 -7.93
C LYS A 257 -10.45 -7.53 -7.27
N CYS A 258 -10.91 -8.66 -7.74
CA CYS A 258 -10.42 -9.97 -7.35
C CYS A 258 -9.50 -10.44 -8.46
N HIS A 259 -8.20 -10.43 -8.19
CA HIS A 259 -7.19 -10.84 -9.18
C HIS A 259 -6.79 -12.28 -8.95
N VAL A 260 -7.14 -13.15 -9.89
CA VAL A 260 -6.57 -14.50 -10.00
C VAL A 260 -5.30 -14.36 -10.83
N TYR A 261 -4.16 -14.18 -10.17
CA TYR A 261 -2.88 -14.24 -10.89
C TYR A 261 -2.54 -15.71 -11.19
N PRO A 262 -1.86 -16.02 -12.31
CA PRO A 262 -1.30 -17.35 -12.53
C PRO A 262 -0.43 -17.76 -11.33
N GLY A 263 -0.81 -18.84 -10.63
CA GLY A 263 -0.16 -19.30 -9.40
C GLY A 263 -0.50 -18.51 -8.13
N ALA A 264 -1.33 -17.46 -8.19
CA ALA A 264 -1.96 -16.93 -7.00
C ALA A 264 -3.04 -17.90 -6.54
N MET A 265 -2.89 -18.28 -5.29
CA MET A 265 -3.71 -19.27 -4.67
C MET A 265 -5.16 -18.78 -4.56
N TYR A 266 -5.43 -17.51 -4.22
CA TYR A 266 -6.78 -16.96 -4.36
C TYR A 266 -6.88 -15.83 -5.36
N PRO A 267 -8.12 -15.53 -5.85
CA PRO A 267 -8.39 -14.17 -6.26
C PRO A 267 -8.14 -13.27 -5.05
N ALA A 268 -7.03 -12.55 -5.06
CA ALA A 268 -6.80 -11.53 -4.06
C ALA A 268 -7.82 -10.42 -4.35
N CYS A 269 -8.90 -10.39 -3.56
CA CYS A 269 -9.89 -9.33 -3.62
C CYS A 269 -9.35 -8.12 -2.86
N ILE A 270 -8.81 -7.19 -3.62
CA ILE A 270 -8.29 -5.95 -3.09
C ILE A 270 -9.44 -4.95 -3.15
N SER A 271 -9.96 -4.53 -1.99
CA SER A 271 -10.92 -3.42 -1.94
C SER A 271 -10.21 -2.13 -2.30
N GLU A 272 -10.85 -1.27 -3.09
CA GLU A 272 -10.25 -0.01 -3.57
C GLU A 272 -9.00 -0.25 -4.44
N ASP A 273 -8.97 -1.39 -5.13
CA ASP A 273 -7.84 -1.92 -5.91
C ASP A 273 -7.26 -0.90 -6.89
N ASN A 274 -8.10 -0.27 -7.70
CA ASN A 274 -7.63 0.76 -8.63
C ASN A 274 -6.92 1.92 -7.92
N SER A 275 -7.41 2.30 -6.73
CA SER A 275 -6.84 3.40 -5.95
C SER A 275 -5.54 2.98 -5.28
N LEU A 276 -5.49 1.76 -4.72
CA LEU A 276 -4.29 1.16 -4.14
C LEU A 276 -3.19 1.01 -5.19
N GLU A 277 -3.55 0.57 -6.40
CA GLU A 277 -2.64 0.41 -7.53
C GLU A 277 -2.17 1.77 -8.05
N PHE A 278 -3.08 2.74 -8.26
CA PHE A 278 -2.67 4.09 -8.70
C PHE A 278 -1.71 4.78 -7.75
N THR A 279 -1.80 4.46 -6.46
CA THR A 279 -0.96 5.00 -5.39
C THR A 279 0.12 4.03 -4.92
N ALA A 280 0.27 2.88 -5.59
CA ALA A 280 1.34 1.92 -5.29
C ALA A 280 2.70 2.52 -5.64
N LEU A 281 3.78 1.84 -5.27
CA LEU A 281 5.14 2.28 -5.56
C LEU A 281 5.39 2.32 -7.07
N SER A 282 6.14 3.33 -7.52
CA SER A 282 6.39 3.61 -8.95
C SER A 282 5.16 3.96 -9.79
N GLN A 283 3.99 4.18 -9.16
CA GLN A 283 2.76 4.60 -9.83
C GLN A 283 2.56 6.12 -9.66
N PRO A 284 1.77 6.77 -10.53
CA PRO A 284 1.69 8.23 -10.52
C PRO A 284 1.30 8.85 -9.17
N GLY A 285 0.46 8.15 -8.40
CA GLY A 285 -0.02 8.58 -7.09
C GLY A 285 0.91 8.27 -5.92
N THR A 286 2.08 7.64 -6.11
CA THR A 286 2.97 7.23 -5.00
C THR A 286 3.27 8.38 -4.05
N GLY A 287 3.58 9.57 -4.58
CA GLY A 287 3.94 10.75 -3.77
C GLY A 287 2.80 11.37 -2.94
N TYR A 288 1.61 10.76 -2.97
CA TYR A 288 0.46 11.14 -2.15
C TYR A 288 0.02 10.02 -1.20
N ARG A 289 0.83 8.98 -1.01
CA ARG A 289 0.51 7.84 -0.13
C ARG A 289 1.66 7.53 0.82
N HIS A 290 1.32 7.23 2.08
CA HIS A 290 2.22 6.62 3.05
C HIS A 290 2.68 5.24 2.56
N VAL A 291 3.98 5.05 2.38
CA VAL A 291 4.56 3.72 2.06
C VAL A 291 4.36 2.79 3.26
N PRO A 292 3.70 1.62 3.12
CA PRO A 292 3.58 0.66 4.20
C PRO A 292 4.97 0.11 4.55
N SER A 293 5.24 -0.10 5.84
CA SER A 293 6.61 -0.32 6.33
C SER A 293 6.76 -1.51 7.26
N SER A 294 7.93 -2.13 7.20
CA SER A 294 8.55 -2.89 8.30
C SER A 294 8.68 -2.03 9.57
N SER A 295 8.63 -2.64 10.75
CA SER A 295 8.68 -1.93 12.03
C SER A 295 10.10 -1.63 12.48
N CYS A 296 10.30 -0.52 13.18
CA CYS A 296 11.59 -0.11 13.74
C CYS A 296 11.38 1.05 14.73
N PHE A 297 12.46 1.46 15.41
CA PHE A 297 12.54 2.64 16.26
C PHE A 297 13.16 3.85 15.56
N ALA A 298 12.75 5.03 15.98
CA ALA A 298 13.47 6.26 15.61
C ALA A 298 14.84 6.34 16.34
N PRO A 299 15.87 6.96 15.74
CA PRO A 299 17.11 7.34 16.39
C PRO A 299 16.85 8.17 17.66
N GLY A 300 17.79 8.05 18.58
CA GLY A 300 17.68 8.55 19.95
C GLY A 300 16.95 7.61 20.89
N THR A 301 16.28 6.56 20.39
CA THR A 301 15.76 5.48 21.24
C THR A 301 16.90 4.86 22.03
N ARG A 302 16.77 4.82 23.36
CA ARG A 302 17.78 4.29 24.27
C ARG A 302 17.63 2.79 24.38
N VAL A 303 18.73 2.07 24.20
CA VAL A 303 18.87 0.63 24.43
C VAL A 303 19.69 0.43 25.69
N VAL A 304 19.28 -0.55 26.49
CA VAL A 304 20.03 -0.95 27.69
C VAL A 304 21.16 -1.89 27.30
N MET A 305 22.41 -1.44 27.49
CA MET A 305 23.61 -2.25 27.28
C MET A 305 23.79 -3.28 28.41
N ALA A 306 24.63 -4.30 28.18
CA ALA A 306 24.89 -5.36 29.16
C ALA A 306 25.43 -4.86 30.51
N ASP A 307 26.21 -3.77 30.50
CA ASP A 307 26.73 -3.10 31.70
C ASP A 307 25.68 -2.20 32.39
N GLY A 308 24.48 -2.12 31.84
CA GLY A 308 23.37 -1.30 32.32
C GLY A 308 23.36 0.13 31.81
N ALA A 309 24.37 0.57 31.05
CA ALA A 309 24.38 1.89 30.42
C ALA A 309 23.26 2.02 29.36
N LEU A 310 22.82 3.25 29.11
CA LEU A 310 21.89 3.56 28.02
C LEU A 310 22.67 4.06 26.81
N ARG A 311 22.50 3.43 25.65
CA ARG A 311 23.10 3.83 24.38
C ARG A 311 22.00 4.15 23.37
N ALA A 312 22.21 5.13 22.49
CA ALA A 312 21.24 5.36 21.42
C ALA A 312 21.27 4.18 20.43
N ILE A 313 20.13 3.76 19.91
CA ILE A 313 20.00 2.57 19.06
C ILE A 313 20.85 2.66 17.78
N GLU A 314 21.03 3.87 17.25
CA GLU A 314 21.88 4.16 16.10
C GLU A 314 23.38 3.97 16.39
N ASP A 315 23.77 4.07 17.66
CA ASP A 315 25.15 3.90 18.13
C ASP A 315 25.44 2.45 18.59
N VAL A 316 24.42 1.59 18.70
CA VAL A 316 24.61 0.16 18.98
C VAL A 316 25.12 -0.52 17.71
N GLY A 317 26.24 -1.24 17.79
CA GLY A 317 26.85 -1.97 16.68
C GLY A 317 26.65 -3.48 16.77
N VAL A 318 26.89 -4.18 15.65
CA VAL A 318 27.00 -5.65 15.65
C VAL A 318 28.17 -6.05 16.57
N GLY A 319 27.93 -7.04 17.43
CA GLY A 319 28.87 -7.52 18.44
C GLY A 319 28.73 -6.85 19.81
N ASP A 320 28.06 -5.70 19.91
CA ASP A 320 27.75 -5.09 21.22
C ASP A 320 26.82 -6.02 22.03
N GLU A 321 27.03 -6.09 23.35
CA GLU A 321 26.14 -6.83 24.24
C GLU A 321 25.08 -5.92 24.85
N VAL A 322 23.81 -6.31 24.71
CA VAL A 322 22.65 -5.62 25.30
C VAL A 322 22.03 -6.45 26.42
N ALA A 323 21.38 -5.77 27.37
CA ALA A 323 20.69 -6.43 28.46
C ALA A 323 19.38 -7.06 27.96
N THR A 324 19.13 -8.30 28.40
CA THR A 324 17.87 -9.02 28.17
C THR A 324 17.38 -9.64 29.48
N PRO A 325 16.12 -10.08 29.58
CA PRO A 325 15.60 -10.74 30.78
C PRO A 325 16.37 -12.00 31.19
N THR A 326 17.00 -12.69 30.22
CA THR A 326 17.72 -13.96 30.44
C THR A 326 19.24 -13.80 30.43
N GLY A 327 19.74 -12.55 30.53
CA GLY A 327 21.16 -12.21 30.57
C GLY A 327 21.64 -11.43 29.34
N PRO A 328 22.89 -10.92 29.34
CA PRO A 328 23.44 -10.20 28.19
C PRO A 328 23.42 -11.02 26.90
N ARG A 329 23.17 -10.36 25.76
CA ARG A 329 23.24 -10.97 24.43
C ARG A 329 23.90 -10.04 23.43
N ALA A 330 24.74 -10.61 22.57
CA ALA A 330 25.38 -9.88 21.48
C ALA A 330 24.36 -9.54 20.38
N VAL A 331 24.47 -8.34 19.82
CA VAL A 331 23.77 -7.92 18.60
C VAL A 331 24.39 -8.63 17.41
N ILE A 332 23.58 -9.32 16.62
CA ILE A 332 24.01 -10.05 15.41
C ILE A 332 23.64 -9.31 14.13
N LEU A 333 22.59 -8.49 14.18
CA LEU A 333 22.11 -7.68 13.06
C LEU A 333 21.57 -6.36 13.58
N ARG A 334 21.70 -5.30 12.79
CA ARG A 334 21.07 -4.01 13.05
C ARG A 334 20.35 -3.51 11.80
N PRO A 335 19.10 -3.92 11.56
CA PRO A 335 18.28 -3.36 10.48
C PRO A 335 18.25 -1.82 10.49
N GLN A 336 18.34 -1.23 9.29
CA GLN A 336 18.30 0.22 9.08
C GLN A 336 17.35 0.64 7.93
N PRO A 337 16.06 0.28 7.97
CA PRO A 337 15.12 0.65 6.91
C PRO A 337 14.88 2.17 6.86
N LEU A 338 14.65 2.71 5.66
CA LEU A 338 14.34 4.13 5.46
C LEU A 338 12.94 4.47 5.95
N ARG A 339 12.78 5.50 6.79
CA ARG A 339 11.49 5.95 7.34
C ARG A 339 10.47 6.13 6.22
N GLY A 340 10.85 6.82 5.15
CA GLY A 340 9.90 7.27 4.13
C GLY A 340 8.75 8.05 4.78
N ASP A 341 7.54 7.81 4.30
CA ASP A 341 6.34 8.48 4.80
C ASP A 341 5.72 7.78 6.03
N ARG A 342 6.48 6.94 6.74
CA ARG A 342 5.98 6.23 7.93
C ARG A 342 5.47 7.18 9.00
N VAL A 343 4.25 6.91 9.45
CA VAL A 343 3.74 7.42 10.73
C VAL A 343 4.48 6.69 11.86
N LEU A 344 4.96 7.45 12.85
CA LEU A 344 5.52 6.88 14.07
C LEU A 344 4.60 7.17 15.23
N GLU A 345 4.53 6.25 16.17
CA GLU A 345 3.82 6.38 17.43
C GLU A 345 4.82 6.51 18.58
N ARG A 346 4.37 7.11 19.67
CA ARG A 346 5.09 7.12 20.96
C ARG A 346 4.11 7.00 22.11
N PHE A 347 4.58 6.55 23.26
CA PHE A 347 3.80 6.61 24.49
C PHE A 347 3.74 8.06 25.01
N GLU A 348 2.60 8.46 25.56
CA GLU A 348 2.46 9.78 26.18
C GLU A 348 3.43 9.91 27.37
N GLY A 349 4.22 10.98 27.36
CA GLY A 349 5.25 11.23 28.37
C GLY A 349 6.63 10.67 28.05
N THR A 350 6.80 9.94 26.93
CA THR A 350 8.11 9.42 26.49
C THR A 350 8.67 10.18 25.28
N SER A 351 9.98 10.08 25.07
CA SER A 351 10.69 10.73 23.95
C SER A 351 11.03 9.80 22.78
N PHE A 352 10.98 8.48 22.98
CA PHE A 352 11.25 7.51 21.91
C PHE A 352 10.01 7.25 21.05
N ALA A 353 10.21 6.91 19.78
CA ALA A 353 9.16 6.69 18.80
C ALA A 353 9.41 5.38 18.03
N PHE A 354 8.33 4.75 17.58
CA PHE A 354 8.36 3.44 16.94
C PHE A 354 7.30 3.34 15.84
N ALA A 355 7.55 2.46 14.88
CA ALA A 355 6.58 2.13 13.85
C ALA A 355 5.38 1.37 14.46
N PRO A 356 4.14 1.55 13.94
CA PRO A 356 2.96 0.93 14.52
C PRO A 356 2.99 -0.60 14.63
N SER A 357 3.71 -1.28 13.73
CA SER A 357 3.88 -2.74 13.73
C SER A 357 4.85 -3.27 14.78
N HIS A 358 5.57 -2.43 15.54
CA HIS A 358 6.65 -2.93 16.38
C HIS A 358 6.16 -3.80 17.57
N PRO A 359 6.73 -5.01 17.79
CA PRO A 359 6.26 -5.91 18.84
C PRO A 359 6.82 -5.53 20.23
N PHE A 360 5.92 -5.23 21.16
CA PHE A 360 6.20 -5.08 22.59
C PHE A 360 5.84 -6.35 23.35
N VAL A 361 6.66 -6.74 24.33
CA VAL A 361 6.38 -7.93 25.15
C VAL A 361 5.41 -7.58 26.27
N THR A 362 4.33 -8.36 26.42
CA THR A 362 3.30 -8.13 27.43
C THR A 362 3.64 -8.80 28.77
N ALA A 363 3.03 -8.31 29.85
CA ALA A 363 3.20 -8.85 31.19
C ALA A 363 2.11 -9.81 31.65
N ASP A 364 0.91 -9.73 31.05
CA ASP A 364 -0.29 -10.41 31.56
C ASP A 364 -0.46 -11.86 31.07
N GLY A 365 0.40 -12.32 30.17
CA GLY A 365 0.43 -13.70 29.67
C GLY A 365 -0.77 -14.08 28.79
N ASP A 366 -1.71 -13.17 28.52
CA ASP A 366 -2.87 -13.38 27.65
C ASP A 366 -2.48 -13.42 26.16
N ALA A 367 -1.40 -12.72 25.78
CA ALA A 367 -0.77 -12.70 24.47
C ALA A 367 0.68 -12.25 24.65
N ALA A 368 1.68 -12.94 24.13
CA ALA A 368 3.08 -12.57 24.35
C ALA A 368 3.44 -11.18 23.80
N TYR A 369 2.75 -10.73 22.74
CA TYR A 369 3.08 -9.49 22.04
C TYR A 369 1.91 -8.52 21.93
N ALA A 370 2.25 -7.23 21.90
CA ALA A 370 1.34 -6.16 21.55
C ALA A 370 1.97 -5.20 20.53
N ALA A 371 1.17 -4.67 19.60
CA ALA A 371 1.58 -3.65 18.63
C ALA A 371 0.48 -2.58 18.46
N ALA A 372 0.86 -1.38 18.02
CA ALA A 372 -0.13 -0.34 17.75
C ALA A 372 -1.01 -0.71 16.55
N ASP A 373 -0.42 -1.41 15.56
CA ASP A 373 -1.08 -2.09 14.45
C ASP A 373 -0.77 -3.60 14.47
N PRO A 374 -1.56 -4.40 15.21
CA PRO A 374 -1.41 -5.85 15.30
C PRO A 374 -1.51 -6.58 13.96
N GLU A 375 -2.34 -6.08 13.05
CA GLU A 375 -2.56 -6.70 11.74
C GLU A 375 -1.31 -6.53 10.87
N SER A 376 -0.69 -5.35 10.91
CA SER A 376 0.59 -5.13 10.23
C SER A 376 1.70 -6.01 10.79
N LEU A 377 1.79 -6.17 12.12
CA LEU A 377 2.77 -7.07 12.74
C LEU A 377 2.53 -8.54 12.35
N ALA A 378 1.29 -9.00 12.40
CA ALA A 378 0.97 -10.38 12.02
C ALA A 378 1.28 -10.68 10.55
N ARG A 379 1.24 -9.67 9.68
CA ARG A 379 1.70 -9.80 8.29
C ARG A 379 3.22 -9.76 8.16
N SER A 380 3.91 -8.88 8.89
CA SER A 380 5.37 -8.74 8.78
C SER A 380 6.10 -9.91 9.43
N VAL A 381 5.58 -10.46 10.54
CA VAL A 381 6.17 -11.60 11.23
C VAL A 381 5.08 -12.61 11.63
N PRO A 382 4.52 -13.38 10.67
CA PRO A 382 3.37 -14.26 10.94
C PRO A 382 3.61 -15.27 12.07
N THR A 383 4.85 -15.74 12.21
CA THR A 383 5.24 -16.66 13.28
C THR A 383 5.12 -16.08 14.70
N LEU A 384 4.97 -14.76 14.87
CA LEU A 384 4.66 -14.17 16.18
C LEU A 384 3.18 -14.33 16.55
N GLY A 385 2.30 -14.50 15.57
CA GLY A 385 0.87 -14.75 15.76
C GLY A 385 0.62 -15.97 16.65
N GLN A 386 1.46 -17.00 16.56
CA GLN A 386 1.37 -18.20 17.39
C GLN A 386 1.56 -17.95 18.89
N PHE A 387 2.13 -16.81 19.28
CA PHE A 387 2.27 -16.42 20.69
C PHE A 387 1.22 -15.38 21.10
N GLY A 388 0.31 -15.02 20.19
CA GLY A 388 -0.68 -13.98 20.37
C GLY A 388 -0.13 -12.57 20.15
N ILE A 389 -0.84 -11.80 19.32
CA ILE A 389 -0.60 -10.38 19.07
C ILE A 389 -1.89 -9.63 19.40
N ARG A 390 -1.79 -8.66 20.32
CA ARG A 390 -2.93 -7.81 20.72
C ARG A 390 -2.69 -6.32 20.41
N PRO A 391 -3.74 -5.49 20.40
CA PRO A 391 -3.57 -4.04 20.38
C PRO A 391 -2.77 -3.54 21.60
N LEU A 392 -1.85 -2.62 21.35
CA LEU A 392 -1.03 -1.96 22.36
C LEU A 392 -1.86 -1.06 23.30
N LYS A 393 -2.99 -0.55 22.81
CA LYS A 393 -3.91 0.28 23.59
C LYS A 393 -4.46 -0.50 24.78
N GLY A 394 -4.08 -0.10 26.00
CA GLY A 394 -4.48 -0.76 27.23
C GLY A 394 -3.73 -2.06 27.51
N ALA A 395 -2.58 -2.28 26.87
CA ALA A 395 -1.67 -3.37 27.21
C ALA A 395 -0.83 -3.06 28.44
N GLU A 396 -0.60 -4.10 29.24
CA GLU A 396 0.42 -4.09 30.29
C GLU A 396 1.68 -4.73 29.70
N LEU A 397 2.75 -3.95 29.61
CA LEU A 397 4.01 -4.33 28.97
C LEU A 397 5.04 -4.70 30.03
N LEU A 398 6.04 -5.48 29.67
CA LEU A 398 7.20 -5.68 30.53
C LEU A 398 8.16 -4.49 30.39
N ARG A 399 8.70 -4.00 31.51
CA ARG A 399 9.76 -2.98 31.52
C ARG A 399 10.91 -3.38 32.44
N ARG A 400 12.06 -2.73 32.26
CA ARG A 400 13.20 -2.82 33.17
C ARG A 400 13.07 -1.81 34.31
N THR A 401 13.26 -2.28 35.53
CA THR A 401 13.32 -1.43 36.74
C THR A 401 14.75 -0.92 36.98
N ALA A 402 14.89 0.08 37.85
CA ALA A 402 16.19 0.65 38.21
C ALA A 402 17.14 -0.37 38.87
N ASP A 403 16.62 -1.41 39.54
CA ASP A 403 17.41 -2.52 40.09
C ASP A 403 17.69 -3.64 39.06
N GLY A 404 17.36 -3.40 37.78
CA GLY A 404 17.66 -4.30 36.67
C GLY A 404 16.69 -5.48 36.52
N LYS A 405 15.61 -5.54 37.32
CA LYS A 405 14.56 -6.55 37.20
C LYS A 405 13.58 -6.20 36.08
N THR A 406 12.71 -7.14 35.76
CA THR A 406 11.57 -6.93 34.87
C THR A 406 10.28 -6.87 35.67
N ASP A 407 9.49 -5.82 35.51
CA ASP A 407 8.16 -5.70 36.12
C ASP A 407 7.10 -5.29 35.07
N PRO A 408 5.81 -5.49 35.37
CA PRO A 408 4.74 -4.99 34.53
C PRO A 408 4.62 -3.47 34.53
N TRP A 409 4.23 -2.90 33.40
CA TRP A 409 4.06 -1.47 33.17
C TRP A 409 2.79 -1.19 32.35
N ALA A 410 1.87 -0.44 32.93
CA ALA A 410 0.68 0.00 32.23
C ALA A 410 1.06 1.06 31.17
N ALA A 411 0.96 0.69 29.89
CA ALA A 411 1.33 1.58 28.79
C ALA A 411 0.43 2.83 28.76
N PRO A 412 1.02 4.04 28.74
CA PRO A 412 0.28 5.28 28.51
C PRO A 412 -0.41 5.29 27.15
N PRO A 413 -1.36 6.23 26.92
CA PRO A 413 -1.95 6.44 25.61
C PRO A 413 -0.88 6.71 24.54
N LEU A 414 -1.16 6.27 23.31
CA LEU A 414 -0.28 6.53 22.17
C LEU A 414 -0.53 7.93 21.59
N ARG A 415 0.54 8.51 21.04
CA ARG A 415 0.53 9.77 20.30
C ARG A 415 1.30 9.61 19.01
N THR A 416 0.67 10.00 17.90
CA THR A 416 1.35 10.12 16.62
C THR A 416 2.43 11.21 16.68
N VAL A 417 3.62 10.89 16.19
CA VAL A 417 4.76 11.80 16.11
C VAL A 417 4.66 12.61 14.81
N PRO A 418 4.77 13.94 14.85
CA PRO A 418 4.81 14.78 13.65
C PRO A 418 5.90 14.35 12.66
N GLU A 419 5.74 14.64 11.37
CA GLU A 419 6.67 14.27 10.28
C GLU A 419 8.09 14.85 10.43
N GLU A 420 8.31 15.77 11.36
CA GLU A 420 9.63 16.31 11.64
C GLU A 420 10.50 15.27 12.37
N ARG A 421 11.42 14.61 11.62
CA ARG A 421 12.56 13.74 12.01
C ARG A 421 12.46 12.34 11.39
N PRO A 422 13.38 11.44 11.70
CA PRO A 422 14.54 11.02 10.93
C PRO A 422 14.23 10.09 9.72
N GLU A 423 15.10 10.12 8.70
CA GLU A 423 14.96 9.31 7.48
C GLU A 423 15.29 7.82 7.65
N THR A 424 15.89 7.42 8.77
CA THR A 424 16.29 6.02 9.02
C THR A 424 15.70 5.58 10.35
N LEU A 425 15.15 4.36 10.36
CA LEU A 425 14.73 3.70 11.59
C LEU A 425 15.66 2.51 11.88
N TYR A 426 15.61 1.99 13.10
CA TYR A 426 16.56 0.99 13.59
C TYR A 426 15.83 -0.14 14.33
N ASP A 427 16.33 -1.35 14.20
CA ASP A 427 16.00 -2.49 15.07
C ASP A 427 17.31 -3.22 15.42
N LEU A 428 17.27 -4.13 16.40
CA LEU A 428 18.40 -4.96 16.80
C LEU A 428 17.97 -6.41 16.78
N TYR A 429 18.70 -7.27 16.06
CA TYR A 429 18.54 -8.71 16.18
C TYR A 429 19.65 -9.24 17.06
N LEU A 430 19.29 -10.07 18.04
CA LEU A 430 20.21 -10.58 19.04
C LEU A 430 20.59 -12.02 18.76
N ALA A 431 21.76 -12.42 19.26
CA ALA A 431 22.16 -13.81 19.31
C ALA A 431 21.06 -14.61 20.02
N VAL A 432 20.61 -15.69 19.38
CA VAL A 432 19.55 -16.53 19.93
C VAL A 432 20.10 -17.31 21.13
N GLY A 433 19.50 -17.14 22.30
CA GLY A 433 19.76 -17.96 23.49
C GLY A 433 18.83 -19.16 23.54
N GLY A 434 18.95 -20.00 24.57
CA GLY A 434 18.17 -21.25 24.69
C GLY A 434 16.64 -21.09 24.73
N ASP A 435 16.13 -19.87 24.92
CA ASP A 435 14.69 -19.55 24.89
C ASP A 435 14.15 -19.15 23.50
N GLY A 436 15.03 -19.01 22.50
CA GLY A 436 14.67 -18.63 21.14
C GLY A 436 14.25 -17.18 20.95
N ARG A 437 14.41 -16.32 21.97
CA ARG A 437 13.89 -14.95 21.96
C ARG A 437 14.94 -13.99 21.42
N SER A 438 14.50 -12.95 20.72
CA SER A 438 15.34 -11.79 20.35
C SER A 438 14.76 -10.56 21.02
N GLU A 439 14.69 -10.60 22.36
CA GLU A 439 14.06 -9.57 23.18
C GLU A 439 15.12 -8.68 23.83
N TYR A 440 14.92 -7.36 23.81
CA TYR A 440 15.81 -6.39 24.42
C TYR A 440 15.03 -5.21 25.02
N TYR A 441 15.69 -4.44 25.89
CA TYR A 441 15.06 -3.26 26.46
C TYR A 441 15.35 -2.02 25.61
N ALA A 442 14.29 -1.35 25.19
CA ALA A 442 14.33 -0.11 24.43
C ALA A 442 13.39 0.93 25.05
N GLY A 443 13.73 2.22 24.94
CA GLY A 443 12.88 3.30 25.41
C GLY A 443 13.60 4.64 25.48
N ASP A 444 13.47 5.33 26.61
CA ASP A 444 14.16 6.59 26.90
C ASP A 444 14.72 6.62 28.33
N GLU A 445 15.25 7.76 28.78
CA GLU A 445 15.83 7.87 30.12
C GLU A 445 14.82 7.64 31.26
N SER A 446 13.51 7.73 30.98
CA SER A 446 12.44 7.56 31.96
C SER A 446 11.91 6.12 32.03
N VAL A 447 11.86 5.42 30.90
CA VAL A 447 11.31 4.06 30.82
C VAL A 447 12.03 3.22 29.77
N GLN A 448 12.26 1.96 30.11
CA GLN A 448 12.90 0.97 29.25
C GLN A 448 11.96 -0.24 29.14
N VAL A 449 11.24 -0.37 28.03
CA VAL A 449 10.26 -1.43 27.80
C VAL A 449 10.91 -2.61 27.09
N LEU A 450 10.47 -3.82 27.40
CA LEU A 450 10.92 -5.03 26.74
C LEU A 450 10.22 -5.15 25.38
N VAL A 451 11.01 -5.20 24.32
CA VAL A 451 10.56 -5.28 22.93
C VAL A 451 11.14 -6.54 22.30
N SER A 452 10.52 -7.02 21.25
CA SER A 452 11.07 -8.10 20.42
C SER A 452 11.56 -7.52 19.10
N SER A 453 12.62 -8.09 18.56
CA SER A 453 12.93 -7.92 17.15
C SER A 453 11.80 -8.47 16.28
N GLU A 454 11.66 -7.96 15.06
CA GLU A 454 10.75 -8.51 14.02
C GLU A 454 11.29 -9.77 13.33
N VAL A 455 11.86 -10.69 14.12
CA VAL A 455 12.23 -12.01 13.63
C VAL A 455 11.36 -13.09 14.25
N PRO A 456 11.13 -14.19 13.51
CA PRO A 456 10.56 -15.38 14.10
C PRO A 456 11.31 -15.79 15.37
N ARG A 457 10.58 -16.34 16.35
CA ARG A 457 11.20 -17.04 17.48
C ARG A 457 11.80 -18.35 17.00
N PHE A 458 13.02 -18.29 16.49
CA PHE A 458 13.69 -19.39 15.82
C PHE A 458 13.69 -20.71 16.63
N ALA A 459 13.92 -20.66 17.95
CA ALA A 459 13.91 -21.88 18.76
C ALA A 459 12.51 -22.50 18.97
N ALA A 460 11.43 -21.78 18.65
CA ALA A 460 10.08 -22.35 18.72
C ALA A 460 9.78 -23.28 17.53
N ALA A 461 10.51 -23.12 16.43
CA ALA A 461 10.42 -23.98 15.24
C ALA A 461 11.84 -24.26 14.71
N PRO A 462 12.63 -25.08 15.42
CA PRO A 462 14.06 -25.23 15.12
C PRO A 462 14.31 -25.85 13.75
N GLU A 463 13.51 -26.83 13.32
CA GLU A 463 13.64 -27.43 11.98
C GLU A 463 13.31 -26.42 10.88
N THR A 464 12.24 -25.64 11.05
CA THR A 464 11.88 -24.56 10.13
C THR A 464 13.00 -23.52 10.04
N THR A 465 13.59 -23.18 11.18
CA THR A 465 14.71 -22.24 11.20
C THR A 465 15.91 -22.79 10.45
N ALA A 466 16.27 -24.05 10.68
CA ALA A 466 17.36 -24.70 9.97
C ALA A 466 17.14 -24.62 8.44
N VAL A 467 15.90 -24.88 7.98
CA VAL A 467 15.52 -24.71 6.56
C VAL A 467 15.75 -23.29 6.09
N VAL A 468 15.22 -22.28 6.78
CA VAL A 468 15.33 -20.87 6.39
C VAL A 468 16.80 -20.45 6.27
N LEU A 469 17.62 -20.76 7.27
CA LEU A 469 19.04 -20.38 7.29
C LEU A 469 19.82 -21.06 6.17
N GLN A 470 19.59 -22.35 5.97
CA GLN A 470 20.26 -23.11 4.91
C GLN A 470 19.87 -22.59 3.52
N VAL A 471 18.60 -22.23 3.30
CA VAL A 471 18.17 -21.62 2.03
C VAL A 471 18.80 -20.25 1.85
N LEU A 472 18.83 -19.40 2.88
CA LEU A 472 19.49 -18.09 2.82
C LEU A 472 20.99 -18.21 2.54
N GLU A 473 21.67 -19.18 3.13
CA GLU A 473 23.09 -19.44 2.88
C GLU A 473 23.34 -19.85 1.41
N GLN A 474 22.50 -20.73 0.86
CA GLN A 474 22.70 -21.27 -0.49
C GLN A 474 22.18 -20.33 -1.60
N ALA A 475 21.01 -19.71 -1.42
CA ALA A 475 20.35 -18.88 -2.43
C ALA A 475 20.57 -17.38 -2.24
N GLY A 476 20.90 -16.92 -1.03
CA GLY A 476 21.10 -15.51 -0.72
C GLY A 476 22.13 -14.80 -1.62
N PRO A 477 23.33 -15.38 -1.85
CA PRO A 477 24.30 -14.79 -2.77
C PRO A 477 23.77 -14.62 -4.20
N ALA A 478 22.97 -15.56 -4.70
CA ALA A 478 22.37 -15.47 -6.03
C ALA A 478 21.28 -14.38 -6.10
N ILE A 479 20.46 -14.25 -5.05
CA ILE A 479 19.45 -13.19 -4.92
C ILE A 479 20.12 -11.81 -4.92
N LEU A 480 21.11 -11.60 -4.05
CA LEU A 480 21.83 -10.33 -3.96
C LEU A 480 22.61 -10.02 -5.23
N GLY A 481 23.24 -11.04 -5.84
CA GLY A 481 23.91 -10.90 -7.13
C GLY A 481 22.96 -10.46 -8.25
N ALA A 482 21.72 -10.99 -8.28
CA ALA A 482 20.68 -10.58 -9.23
C ALA A 482 20.16 -9.15 -9.00
N LEU A 483 20.42 -8.57 -7.82
CA LEU A 483 20.01 -7.22 -7.43
C LEU A 483 21.19 -6.24 -7.26
N ALA A 484 22.41 -6.63 -7.61
CA ALA A 484 23.62 -5.87 -7.31
C ALA A 484 23.63 -4.46 -7.93
N ASP A 485 23.04 -4.30 -9.11
CA ASP A 485 22.94 -3.04 -9.86
C ASP A 485 21.65 -2.25 -9.60
N VAL A 486 20.77 -2.72 -8.70
CA VAL A 486 19.55 -2.00 -8.33
C VAL A 486 19.91 -0.83 -7.40
N PRO A 487 19.41 0.39 -7.64
CA PRO A 487 19.55 1.52 -6.70
C PRO A 487 18.92 1.20 -5.33
N GLU A 488 19.46 1.78 -4.26
CA GLU A 488 19.03 1.45 -2.88
C GLU A 488 17.54 1.75 -2.65
N GLU A 489 17.04 2.82 -3.25
CA GLU A 489 15.63 3.22 -3.21
C GLU A 489 14.67 2.25 -3.91
N SER A 490 15.18 1.32 -4.72
CA SER A 490 14.38 0.32 -5.45
C SER A 490 14.69 -1.12 -5.05
N PHE A 491 15.68 -1.33 -4.18
CA PHE A 491 16.16 -2.66 -3.80
C PHE A 491 15.08 -3.47 -3.07
N GLU A 492 14.49 -2.88 -2.03
CA GLU A 492 13.49 -3.54 -1.18
C GLU A 492 12.24 -3.95 -1.97
N ASP A 493 11.81 -3.09 -2.91
CA ASP A 493 10.66 -3.36 -3.77
C ASP A 493 10.91 -4.55 -4.70
N LEU A 494 12.01 -4.53 -5.44
CA LEU A 494 12.33 -5.62 -6.37
C LEU A 494 12.62 -6.93 -5.65
N LEU A 495 13.24 -6.86 -4.48
CA LEU A 495 13.42 -8.01 -3.61
C LEU A 495 12.07 -8.58 -3.17
N THR A 496 11.19 -7.74 -2.63
CA THR A 496 9.84 -8.10 -2.19
C THR A 496 9.06 -8.81 -3.29
N ILE A 497 8.99 -8.21 -4.48
CA ILE A 497 8.24 -8.78 -5.61
C ILE A 497 8.87 -10.11 -6.06
N GLY A 498 10.21 -10.19 -6.11
CA GLY A 498 10.92 -11.42 -6.46
C GLY A 498 10.62 -12.55 -5.48
N LEU A 499 10.71 -12.30 -4.16
CA LEU A 499 10.43 -13.28 -3.13
C LEU A 499 8.95 -13.69 -3.10
N ASP A 500 8.03 -12.74 -3.28
CA ASP A 500 6.59 -13.03 -3.39
C ASP A 500 6.26 -13.92 -4.59
N SER A 501 6.96 -13.72 -5.72
CA SER A 501 6.82 -14.60 -6.87
C SER A 501 7.26 -16.02 -6.54
N MET A 502 8.40 -16.18 -5.86
CA MET A 502 8.94 -17.49 -5.50
C MET A 502 8.08 -18.20 -4.45
N ALA A 503 7.66 -17.49 -3.41
CA ALA A 503 6.82 -18.01 -2.33
C ALA A 503 5.49 -18.62 -2.84
N ARG A 504 5.01 -18.20 -4.02
CA ARG A 504 3.79 -18.75 -4.64
C ARG A 504 4.02 -20.05 -5.38
N THR A 505 5.12 -20.15 -6.09
CA THR A 505 5.38 -21.23 -7.06
C THR A 505 6.31 -22.31 -6.51
N MET A 506 7.03 -22.01 -5.44
CA MET A 506 8.01 -22.90 -4.84
C MET A 506 7.36 -24.16 -4.27
N LEU A 507 6.32 -24.02 -3.46
CA LEU A 507 5.76 -25.17 -2.73
C LEU A 507 5.11 -26.22 -3.63
N PRO A 508 4.35 -25.88 -4.71
CA PRO A 508 3.87 -26.89 -5.65
C PRO A 508 5.01 -27.72 -6.26
N VAL A 509 6.11 -27.06 -6.63
CA VAL A 509 7.26 -27.71 -7.26
C VAL A 509 8.02 -28.57 -6.26
N ILE A 510 8.32 -28.03 -5.08
CA ILE A 510 9.11 -28.74 -4.07
C ILE A 510 8.31 -29.83 -3.38
N GLY A 511 7.00 -29.62 -3.16
CA GLY A 511 6.13 -30.64 -2.57
C GLY A 511 6.15 -31.92 -3.39
N HIS A 512 6.12 -31.81 -4.72
CA HIS A 512 6.24 -32.95 -5.64
C HIS A 512 7.63 -33.62 -5.55
N GLU A 513 8.70 -32.82 -5.54
CA GLU A 513 10.07 -33.33 -5.46
C GLU A 513 10.41 -33.91 -4.07
N LEU A 514 9.74 -33.47 -3.00
CA LEU A 514 9.87 -34.01 -1.65
C LEU A 514 9.26 -35.41 -1.54
N THR A 515 8.19 -35.68 -2.28
CA THR A 515 7.53 -36.99 -2.32
C THR A 515 8.18 -37.93 -3.33
N ALA A 516 8.70 -37.43 -4.45
CA ALA A 516 9.36 -38.25 -5.46
C ALA A 516 10.52 -39.13 -4.92
N ASP A 517 10.68 -40.33 -5.52
CA ASP A 517 11.54 -41.46 -5.11
C ASP A 517 12.83 -41.02 -4.36
N PRO A 518 12.99 -41.39 -3.07
CA PRO A 518 14.16 -41.05 -2.25
C PRO A 518 15.51 -41.44 -2.88
N ARG A 519 15.54 -42.40 -3.81
CA ARG A 519 16.77 -42.86 -4.47
C ARG A 519 17.37 -41.82 -5.42
N ALA A 520 16.57 -40.95 -6.00
CA ALA A 520 17.06 -39.88 -6.87
C ALA A 520 17.80 -38.79 -6.07
N ALA A 521 17.48 -38.62 -4.78
CA ALA A 521 18.14 -37.63 -3.91
C ALA A 521 19.49 -38.10 -3.35
N ALA A 522 19.72 -39.42 -3.26
CA ALA A 522 20.96 -40.00 -2.73
C ALA A 522 22.20 -39.70 -3.60
N GLU A 523 22.03 -39.28 -4.86
CA GLU A 523 23.13 -38.91 -5.74
C GLU A 523 23.60 -37.45 -5.57
N ALA A 524 22.88 -36.62 -4.80
CA ALA A 524 23.19 -35.20 -4.57
C ALA A 524 24.06 -34.94 -3.31
N GLU A 525 24.59 -35.98 -2.68
CA GLU A 525 25.19 -35.98 -1.34
C GLU A 525 26.61 -35.39 -1.25
N THR A 526 26.88 -34.26 -1.92
CA THR A 526 28.17 -33.57 -1.78
C THR A 526 27.99 -32.12 -1.32
N VAL A 527 28.48 -31.85 -0.10
CA VAL A 527 28.64 -30.55 0.57
C VAL A 527 27.42 -30.10 1.40
N LEU A 528 27.32 -30.61 2.65
CA LEU A 528 26.51 -29.99 3.70
C LEU A 528 27.32 -29.82 4.99
N VAL A 529 26.99 -28.76 5.70
CA VAL A 529 27.50 -28.36 7.03
C VAL A 529 27.56 -29.58 7.94
N ALA A 530 28.67 -29.73 8.68
CA ALA A 530 28.95 -30.92 9.48
C ALA A 530 27.73 -31.34 10.33
N PRO A 531 27.24 -32.58 10.20
CA PRO A 531 26.00 -33.00 10.83
C PRO A 531 26.15 -32.99 12.35
N ALA A 532 25.39 -32.13 13.03
CA ALA A 532 25.12 -32.29 14.46
C ALA A 532 24.46 -33.67 14.66
N GLN A 533 24.92 -34.45 15.64
CA GLN A 533 24.49 -35.85 15.84
C GLN A 533 22.97 -35.98 16.01
N SER A 534 22.38 -37.05 15.45
CA SER A 534 20.94 -37.26 15.26
C SER A 534 20.09 -37.53 16.52
N SER A 535 20.63 -37.30 17.71
CA SER A 535 19.95 -37.51 19.01
C SER A 535 19.87 -36.25 19.88
N ALA A 536 20.12 -35.08 19.30
CA ALA A 536 20.14 -33.82 20.04
C ALA A 536 18.77 -33.49 20.64
N SER A 537 18.73 -33.13 21.93
CA SER A 537 17.53 -32.63 22.60
C SER A 537 17.06 -31.30 21.94
N PRO A 538 15.81 -30.84 22.16
CA PRO A 538 15.34 -29.55 21.67
C PRO A 538 16.29 -28.39 22.00
N GLU A 539 16.95 -28.43 23.17
CA GLU A 539 17.95 -27.44 23.58
C GLU A 539 19.23 -27.50 22.73
N ALA A 540 19.69 -28.71 22.39
CA ALA A 540 20.86 -28.88 21.53
C ALA A 540 20.57 -28.45 20.08
N MET A 541 19.34 -28.65 19.60
CA MET A 541 18.90 -28.13 18.30
C MET A 541 18.79 -26.61 18.32
N ALA A 542 18.24 -26.02 19.39
CA ALA A 542 18.18 -24.57 19.57
C ALA A 542 19.59 -23.95 19.59
N GLU A 543 20.56 -24.58 20.25
CA GLU A 543 21.95 -24.13 20.26
C GLU A 543 22.63 -24.27 18.88
N ALA A 544 22.35 -25.35 18.15
CA ALA A 544 22.86 -25.54 16.78
C ALA A 544 22.30 -24.47 15.83
N VAL A 545 21.01 -24.16 15.93
CA VAL A 545 20.35 -23.07 15.21
C VAL A 545 20.96 -21.73 15.61
N ALA A 546 21.16 -21.47 16.90
CA ALA A 546 21.81 -20.26 17.38
C ALA A 546 23.24 -20.12 16.82
N ALA A 547 24.00 -21.22 16.76
CA ALA A 547 25.32 -21.25 16.16
C ALA A 547 25.29 -20.98 14.65
N ALA A 548 24.31 -21.53 13.93
CA ALA A 548 24.10 -21.26 12.51
C ALA A 548 23.75 -19.79 12.26
N VAL A 549 22.84 -19.21 13.07
CA VAL A 549 22.52 -17.77 13.03
C VAL A 549 23.76 -16.92 13.29
N ARG A 550 24.58 -17.27 14.29
CA ARG A 550 25.83 -16.56 14.58
C ARG A 550 26.84 -16.66 13.43
N THR A 551 26.97 -17.83 12.83
CA THR A 551 27.89 -18.07 11.70
C THR A 551 27.45 -17.27 10.49
N PHE A 552 26.16 -17.31 10.18
CA PHE A 552 25.53 -16.50 9.15
C PHE A 552 25.76 -15.01 9.42
N ALA A 553 25.43 -14.50 10.61
CA ALA A 553 25.68 -13.11 10.97
C ALA A 553 27.16 -12.69 10.86
N THR A 554 28.09 -13.58 11.22
CA THR A 554 29.54 -13.32 11.11
C THR A 554 29.98 -13.24 9.65
N SER A 555 29.41 -14.07 8.75
CA SER A 555 29.70 -13.95 7.32
C SER A 555 29.21 -12.61 6.76
N LEU A 556 28.10 -12.08 7.29
CA LEU A 556 27.59 -10.74 6.93
C LEU A 556 28.47 -9.60 7.42
N ALA A 557 29.09 -9.75 8.59
CA ALA A 557 29.93 -8.73 9.20
C ALA A 557 31.31 -8.56 8.53
N SER A 558 31.68 -9.44 7.60
CA SER A 558 32.98 -9.40 6.90
C SER A 558 33.08 -8.34 5.79
N ALA A 559 32.00 -7.60 5.52
CA ALA A 559 32.02 -6.49 4.57
C ALA A 559 32.90 -5.33 5.08
N PRO A 560 33.71 -4.68 4.21
CA PRO A 560 34.73 -3.70 4.61
C PRO A 560 34.22 -2.48 5.41
N GLU A 561 32.92 -2.18 5.32
CA GLU A 561 32.28 -1.03 5.98
C GLU A 561 31.39 -1.41 7.18
N GLY A 562 31.30 -2.70 7.52
CA GLY A 562 30.33 -3.22 8.49
C GLY A 562 29.06 -3.78 7.83
N TYR A 563 27.95 -3.80 8.59
CA TYR A 563 26.67 -4.44 8.24
C TYR A 563 26.17 -4.16 6.81
N ASP A 564 25.87 -5.21 6.05
CA ASP A 564 25.20 -5.14 4.75
C ASP A 564 23.68 -4.97 4.92
N ARG A 565 23.20 -3.74 4.70
CA ARG A 565 21.77 -3.39 4.76
C ARG A 565 20.91 -4.26 3.86
N ARG A 566 21.36 -4.55 2.64
CA ARG A 566 20.58 -5.32 1.65
C ARG A 566 20.37 -6.75 2.11
N MET A 567 21.39 -7.33 2.71
CA MET A 567 21.26 -8.65 3.30
C MET A 567 20.26 -8.67 4.46
N GLY A 568 20.27 -7.68 5.35
CA GLY A 568 19.32 -7.67 6.44
C GLY A 568 17.87 -7.56 5.98
N VAL A 569 17.61 -6.72 4.97
CA VAL A 569 16.30 -6.66 4.31
C VAL A 569 15.96 -8.01 3.67
N LEU A 570 16.91 -8.67 3.00
CA LEU A 570 16.71 -10.03 2.47
C LEU A 570 16.29 -11.02 3.57
N VAL A 571 17.00 -11.08 4.69
CA VAL A 571 16.71 -12.02 5.79
C VAL A 571 15.30 -11.81 6.32
N GLU A 572 14.93 -10.56 6.58
CA GLU A 572 13.61 -10.18 7.08
C GLU A 572 12.50 -10.57 6.09
N GLN A 573 12.62 -10.10 4.85
CA GLN A 573 11.62 -10.34 3.79
C GLN A 573 11.53 -11.83 3.42
N PHE A 574 12.63 -12.58 3.51
CA PHE A 574 12.66 -14.01 3.27
C PHE A 574 11.96 -14.77 4.41
N ALA A 575 12.34 -14.51 5.66
CA ALA A 575 11.77 -15.20 6.81
C ALA A 575 10.26 -14.97 6.92
N SER A 576 9.78 -13.75 6.69
CA SER A 576 8.35 -13.41 6.77
C SER A 576 7.50 -14.18 5.74
N ARG A 577 8.04 -14.46 4.55
CA ARG A 577 7.34 -15.17 3.47
C ARG A 577 7.44 -16.68 3.55
N PHE A 578 8.64 -17.19 3.79
CA PHE A 578 8.92 -18.60 3.63
C PHE A 578 8.85 -19.39 4.93
N ALA A 579 9.12 -18.78 6.10
CA ALA A 579 9.09 -19.51 7.36
C ALA A 579 7.71 -20.14 7.65
N PRO A 580 6.57 -19.43 7.47
CA PRO A 580 5.26 -20.05 7.69
C PRO A 580 5.00 -21.24 6.74
N GLN A 581 5.44 -21.13 5.49
CA GLN A 581 5.29 -22.19 4.50
C GLN A 581 6.12 -23.42 4.83
N PHE A 582 7.37 -23.22 5.23
CA PHE A 582 8.26 -24.31 5.66
C PHE A 582 7.76 -24.94 6.97
N GLN A 583 7.28 -24.14 7.91
CA GLN A 583 6.67 -24.63 9.14
C GLN A 583 5.45 -25.50 8.84
N ALA A 584 4.56 -25.04 7.97
CA ALA A 584 3.43 -25.84 7.49
C ALA A 584 3.94 -27.15 6.88
N LEU A 585 4.83 -27.13 5.87
CA LEU A 585 5.37 -28.33 5.25
C LEU A 585 5.95 -29.35 6.25
N LEU A 586 6.61 -28.88 7.30
CA LEU A 586 7.21 -29.71 8.34
C LEU A 586 6.23 -30.16 9.43
N ALA A 587 5.09 -29.49 9.60
CA ALA A 587 4.06 -29.80 10.59
C ALA A 587 2.95 -30.72 10.05
N LEU A 588 2.79 -30.78 8.74
CA LEU A 588 1.63 -31.41 8.12
C LEU A 588 1.51 -32.92 8.41
N PRO A 589 0.28 -33.39 8.73
CA PRO A 589 -0.04 -34.79 8.88
C PRO A 589 -0.52 -35.43 7.57
N TRP A 590 -0.38 -34.83 6.38
CA TRP A 590 -0.88 -35.47 5.13
C TRP A 590 -0.29 -36.84 4.85
N ARG A 591 0.74 -37.18 5.59
CA ARG A 591 1.28 -38.50 5.83
C ARG A 591 0.28 -39.54 6.38
N SER A 592 -0.83 -39.15 7.01
CA SER A 592 -1.91 -40.05 7.47
C SER A 592 -3.17 -39.86 6.64
N PHE A 593 -3.59 -40.93 5.96
CA PHE A 593 -4.80 -40.96 5.15
C PHE A 593 -5.86 -41.81 5.85
N ASP A 594 -6.97 -41.19 6.27
CA ASP A 594 -8.18 -41.88 6.72
C ASP A 594 -9.18 -42.03 5.54
N LEU A 595 -8.67 -42.42 4.36
CA LEU A 595 -9.50 -42.71 3.18
C LEU A 595 -9.57 -44.21 2.91
N ALA A 596 -10.77 -44.74 2.75
CA ALA A 596 -10.96 -46.11 2.28
C ALA A 596 -10.68 -46.18 0.76
N GLU A 597 -9.98 -47.24 0.32
CA GLU A 597 -9.58 -47.43 -1.08
C GLU A 597 -10.76 -47.39 -2.08
N ALA A 598 -11.96 -47.75 -1.63
CA ALA A 598 -13.17 -47.80 -2.44
C ALA A 598 -13.81 -46.42 -2.75
N ASP A 599 -13.41 -45.36 -2.04
CA ASP A 599 -14.02 -44.02 -2.15
C ASP A 599 -13.21 -43.05 -3.03
N ILE A 600 -12.17 -43.55 -3.72
CA ILE A 600 -11.17 -42.72 -4.39
C ILE A 600 -11.52 -42.51 -5.88
N THR A 601 -12.24 -41.44 -6.16
CA THR A 601 -12.18 -40.71 -7.44
C THR A 601 -11.18 -39.54 -7.30
N ASP A 602 -11.17 -38.55 -8.20
CA ASP A 602 -10.45 -37.31 -7.95
C ASP A 602 -11.01 -36.65 -6.67
N VAL A 603 -10.22 -36.60 -5.59
CA VAL A 603 -10.61 -36.06 -4.29
C VAL A 603 -9.92 -34.72 -4.09
N LEU A 604 -10.67 -33.68 -3.69
CA LEU A 604 -10.05 -32.45 -3.20
C LEU A 604 -9.62 -32.65 -1.75
N ALA A 605 -8.32 -32.55 -1.48
CA ALA A 605 -7.77 -32.49 -0.14
C ALA A 605 -7.57 -31.02 0.25
N LEU A 606 -8.10 -30.64 1.41
CA LEU A 606 -7.93 -29.32 2.01
C LEU A 606 -7.23 -29.47 3.34
N THR A 607 -6.02 -28.93 3.47
CA THR A 607 -5.28 -28.95 4.73
C THR A 607 -5.31 -27.59 5.40
N LEU A 608 -5.98 -27.46 6.55
CA LEU A 608 -5.95 -26.20 7.31
C LEU A 608 -4.72 -26.22 8.23
N TYR A 609 -3.81 -25.26 8.09
CA TYR A 609 -2.62 -25.21 8.95
C TYR A 609 -2.94 -24.45 10.23
N SER A 610 -3.38 -23.20 10.05
CA SER A 610 -3.52 -22.26 11.14
C SER A 610 -4.71 -21.35 10.94
N VAL A 611 -5.28 -20.92 12.05
CA VAL A 611 -6.17 -19.76 12.10
C VAL A 611 -5.67 -18.81 13.18
N GLU A 612 -5.40 -17.58 12.79
CA GLU A 612 -4.89 -16.52 13.66
C GLU A 612 -5.98 -15.47 13.85
N LEU A 613 -6.25 -15.07 15.08
CA LEU A 613 -7.21 -14.02 15.42
C LEU A 613 -6.51 -12.85 16.10
N PHE A 614 -6.94 -11.62 15.79
CA PHE A 614 -6.42 -10.35 16.33
C PHE A 614 -7.35 -9.71 17.37
N ARG A 615 -8.55 -10.26 17.58
CA ARG A 615 -9.51 -9.79 18.59
C ARG A 615 -9.91 -10.92 19.54
N ARG A 616 -10.12 -10.56 20.80
CA ARG A 616 -10.48 -11.49 21.87
C ARG A 616 -11.88 -12.07 21.60
N GLY A 617 -11.93 -13.30 21.09
CA GLY A 617 -13.13 -14.13 21.06
C GLY A 617 -13.23 -15.00 22.34
N PRO A 618 -14.44 -15.40 22.76
CA PRO A 618 -14.59 -16.51 23.71
C PRO A 618 -13.94 -17.77 23.13
N VAL A 619 -13.07 -18.41 23.91
CA VAL A 619 -12.40 -19.66 23.51
C VAL A 619 -13.17 -20.84 24.02
N ALA A 620 -13.69 -21.65 23.10
CA ALA A 620 -14.14 -22.98 23.42
C ALA A 620 -12.90 -23.86 23.66
N LYS A 621 -12.89 -24.63 24.77
CA LYS A 621 -11.87 -25.68 25.02
C LYS A 621 -11.85 -26.77 23.95
N LYS A 622 -12.87 -26.78 23.08
CA LYS A 622 -13.04 -27.65 21.92
C LYS A 622 -13.59 -26.79 20.79
N ALA A 623 -12.72 -26.20 19.98
CA ALA A 623 -13.12 -25.49 18.77
C ALA A 623 -12.99 -26.45 17.57
N GLU A 624 -13.89 -26.32 16.62
CA GLU A 624 -13.85 -27.06 15.35
C GLU A 624 -13.86 -26.06 14.19
N ALA A 625 -13.07 -26.34 13.15
CA ALA A 625 -13.14 -25.65 11.88
C ALA A 625 -14.16 -26.39 11.02
N GLU A 626 -15.29 -25.75 10.74
CA GLU A 626 -16.24 -26.24 9.75
C GLU A 626 -15.80 -25.74 8.37
N LEU A 627 -15.40 -26.67 7.52
CA LEU A 627 -14.98 -26.44 6.15
C LEU A 627 -16.15 -26.79 5.23
N THR A 628 -16.84 -25.79 4.71
CA THR A 628 -17.97 -25.96 3.81
C THR A 628 -17.56 -25.65 2.38
N LEU A 629 -17.66 -26.65 1.50
CA LEU A 629 -17.39 -26.51 0.09
C LEU A 629 -18.72 -26.42 -0.68
N ARG A 630 -18.92 -25.36 -1.48
CA ARG A 630 -20.17 -25.06 -2.20
C ARG A 630 -19.95 -24.92 -3.70
N TYR A 631 -20.86 -25.48 -4.50
CA TYR A 631 -20.87 -25.29 -5.95
C TYR A 631 -22.27 -25.58 -6.52
N ARG A 632 -22.88 -24.58 -7.17
CA ARG A 632 -24.17 -24.71 -7.86
C ARG A 632 -25.29 -25.40 -7.05
N GLY A 633 -25.42 -25.03 -5.78
CA GLY A 633 -26.42 -25.60 -4.87
C GLY A 633 -26.00 -26.92 -4.20
N LEU A 634 -24.89 -27.52 -4.61
CA LEU A 634 -24.20 -28.53 -3.80
C LEU A 634 -23.48 -27.83 -2.64
N SER A 635 -23.54 -28.44 -1.46
CA SER A 635 -22.87 -27.98 -0.26
C SER A 635 -22.48 -29.20 0.57
N THR A 636 -21.19 -29.39 0.78
CA THR A 636 -20.66 -30.46 1.64
C THR A 636 -19.82 -29.84 2.74
N THR A 637 -19.80 -30.43 3.93
CA THR A 637 -19.09 -29.88 5.09
C THR A 637 -18.24 -30.96 5.75
N ARG A 638 -17.03 -30.58 6.11
CA ARG A 638 -16.11 -31.38 6.92
C ARG A 638 -15.76 -30.58 8.17
N ARG A 639 -15.39 -31.28 9.24
CA ARG A 639 -15.01 -30.65 10.50
C ARG A 639 -13.61 -31.10 10.86
N LEU A 640 -12.73 -30.14 11.10
CA LEU A 640 -11.40 -30.41 11.60
C LEU A 640 -11.31 -29.99 13.07
N PRO A 641 -10.71 -30.82 13.94
CA PRO A 641 -10.43 -30.43 15.30
C PRO A 641 -9.41 -29.31 15.29
N ILE A 642 -9.70 -28.21 15.99
CA ILE A 642 -8.75 -27.13 16.17
C ILE A 642 -8.11 -27.26 17.55
N ARG A 643 -6.79 -27.10 17.62
CA ARG A 643 -6.04 -27.05 18.88
C ARG A 643 -5.52 -25.64 19.08
N PRO A 644 -5.81 -24.98 20.23
CA PRO A 644 -5.11 -23.74 20.56
C PRO A 644 -3.61 -24.05 20.66
N GLY A 645 -2.76 -23.16 20.13
CA GLY A 645 -1.30 -23.34 20.14
C GLY A 645 -0.72 -23.53 21.55
N SER A 646 -1.39 -22.97 22.55
CA SER A 646 -1.11 -23.11 23.98
C SER A 646 -2.42 -23.05 24.78
N PRO A 647 -2.48 -23.62 26.01
CA PRO A 647 -3.60 -23.41 26.92
C PRO A 647 -3.93 -21.94 27.24
N ALA A 648 -2.96 -21.03 27.05
CA ALA A 648 -3.14 -19.57 27.18
C ALA A 648 -3.51 -18.88 25.84
N ASP A 649 -3.26 -19.53 24.70
CA ASP A 649 -3.39 -18.91 23.39
C ASP A 649 -4.85 -18.92 22.92
N ARG A 650 -5.42 -17.71 22.87
CA ARG A 650 -6.76 -17.43 22.33
C ARG A 650 -6.73 -16.84 20.92
N TRP A 651 -5.53 -16.75 20.35
CA TRP A 651 -5.21 -15.94 19.18
C TRP A 651 -4.63 -16.78 18.05
N TYR A 652 -4.22 -18.02 18.32
CA TYR A 652 -3.67 -18.94 17.34
C TYR A 652 -4.21 -20.34 17.53
N TYR A 653 -4.61 -20.92 16.42
CA TYR A 653 -5.25 -22.20 16.32
C TYR A 653 -4.47 -23.05 15.33
N SER A 654 -3.72 -24.03 15.82
CA SER A 654 -3.14 -25.07 14.96
C SER A 654 -4.24 -26.07 14.64
N VAL A 655 -4.45 -26.34 13.36
CA VAL A 655 -5.40 -27.37 12.95
C VAL A 655 -4.64 -28.61 12.55
N ASP A 656 -3.55 -28.46 11.77
CA ASP A 656 -2.65 -29.53 11.33
C ASP A 656 -3.45 -30.81 11.01
N ASP A 657 -4.49 -30.68 10.19
CA ASP A 657 -5.41 -31.76 9.82
C ASP A 657 -5.99 -31.51 8.42
N VAL A 658 -6.45 -32.57 7.76
CA VAL A 658 -6.88 -32.57 6.36
C VAL A 658 -8.33 -33.00 6.22
N ALA A 659 -9.08 -32.25 5.42
CA ALA A 659 -10.43 -32.58 5.02
C ALA A 659 -10.45 -33.06 3.57
N TYR A 660 -11.11 -34.20 3.34
CA TYR A 660 -11.27 -34.77 2.02
C TYR A 660 -12.69 -34.56 1.50
N PHE A 661 -12.77 -34.08 0.26
CA PHE A 661 -14.01 -33.76 -0.46
C PHE A 661 -14.08 -34.58 -1.76
N PRO A 662 -14.58 -35.84 -1.71
CA PRO A 662 -14.80 -36.66 -2.90
C PRO A 662 -15.88 -36.10 -3.83
N GLU A 663 -16.68 -35.13 -3.35
CA GLU A 663 -17.70 -34.44 -4.15
C GLU A 663 -17.12 -33.40 -5.11
N TRP A 664 -15.80 -33.17 -5.10
CA TRP A 664 -15.14 -32.27 -6.01
C TRP A 664 -15.31 -32.70 -7.47
N SER A 665 -15.50 -31.72 -8.34
CA SER A 665 -15.46 -31.89 -9.79
C SER A 665 -14.85 -30.66 -10.43
N GLU A 666 -14.26 -30.82 -11.62
CA GLU A 666 -13.73 -29.69 -12.38
C GLU A 666 -14.82 -28.63 -12.62
N PRO A 667 -14.55 -27.33 -12.37
CA PRO A 667 -15.54 -26.28 -12.56
C PRO A 667 -15.97 -26.15 -14.03
N ASP A 668 -17.23 -25.81 -14.24
CA ASP A 668 -17.77 -25.64 -15.60
C ASP A 668 -17.14 -24.43 -16.33
N PRO A 669 -17.10 -24.44 -17.68
CA PRO A 669 -16.55 -23.35 -18.47
C PRO A 669 -17.25 -21.99 -18.29
N ASP A 670 -18.46 -21.96 -17.72
CA ASP A 670 -19.31 -20.77 -17.60
C ASP A 670 -18.82 -19.71 -16.58
N GLY A 671 -17.75 -20.01 -15.86
CA GLY A 671 -17.11 -19.10 -14.90
C GLY A 671 -17.56 -19.30 -13.45
N SER A 672 -18.46 -20.25 -13.19
CA SER A 672 -18.77 -20.67 -11.82
C SER A 672 -17.53 -21.30 -11.17
N LEU A 673 -17.20 -20.90 -9.94
CA LEU A 673 -16.12 -21.50 -9.15
C LEU A 673 -16.68 -22.16 -7.90
N TRP A 674 -15.97 -23.16 -7.38
CA TRP A 674 -16.24 -23.66 -6.03
C TRP A 674 -15.97 -22.56 -5.01
N GLU A 675 -16.81 -22.48 -3.98
CA GLU A 675 -16.64 -21.58 -2.85
C GLU A 675 -16.33 -22.40 -1.60
N LEU A 676 -15.22 -22.09 -0.96
CA LEU A 676 -14.85 -22.63 0.34
C LEU A 676 -15.23 -21.61 1.42
N GLU A 677 -15.97 -22.06 2.42
CA GLU A 677 -16.19 -21.36 3.67
C GLU A 677 -15.45 -22.10 4.80
N ILE A 678 -14.66 -21.39 5.59
CA ILE A 678 -14.10 -21.88 6.84
C ILE A 678 -14.75 -21.11 7.98
N ALA A 679 -15.51 -21.79 8.82
CA ALA A 679 -16.16 -21.23 9.99
C ALA A 679 -15.57 -21.85 11.27
N ILE A 680 -15.27 -21.01 12.27
CA ILE A 680 -14.81 -21.50 13.57
C ILE A 680 -16.02 -21.62 14.50
N SER A 681 -16.41 -22.85 14.84
CA SER A 681 -17.61 -23.17 15.64
C SER A 681 -17.25 -23.54 17.09
N PRO A 682 -18.11 -23.25 18.11
CA PRO A 682 -19.35 -22.46 18.08
C PRO A 682 -19.19 -21.03 18.66
N ASP A 683 -18.06 -20.70 19.29
CA ASP A 683 -17.95 -19.55 20.21
C ASP A 683 -17.05 -18.40 19.73
N ALA A 684 -16.39 -18.51 18.57
CA ALA A 684 -15.45 -17.49 18.05
C ALA A 684 -16.15 -16.25 17.43
N GLY A 685 -17.31 -15.85 17.95
CA GLY A 685 -18.05 -14.66 17.47
C GLY A 685 -18.56 -14.76 16.03
N GLY A 686 -18.63 -15.99 15.47
CA GLY A 686 -18.97 -16.21 14.07
C GLY A 686 -17.86 -15.80 13.11
N ALA A 687 -16.59 -15.94 13.53
CA ALA A 687 -15.43 -15.83 12.67
C ALA A 687 -15.56 -16.78 11.46
N ARG A 688 -15.66 -16.19 10.28
CA ARG A 688 -15.85 -16.88 9.01
C ARG A 688 -14.92 -16.32 7.97
N MET A 689 -14.46 -17.20 7.12
CA MET A 689 -13.77 -16.87 5.90
C MET A 689 -14.51 -17.53 4.76
N THR A 690 -14.70 -16.80 3.68
CA THR A 690 -15.32 -17.32 2.47
C THR A 690 -14.49 -16.88 1.28
N LEU A 691 -14.17 -17.83 0.41
CA LEU A 691 -13.33 -17.59 -0.74
C LEU A 691 -13.66 -18.55 -1.87
N PRO A 692 -13.59 -18.09 -3.13
CA PRO A 692 -13.66 -18.99 -4.27
C PRO A 692 -12.32 -19.72 -4.44
N LEU A 693 -12.38 -21.03 -4.70
CA LEU A 693 -11.22 -21.83 -5.06
C LEU A 693 -10.85 -21.60 -6.54
N PRO A 694 -9.55 -21.68 -6.91
CA PRO A 694 -9.12 -21.51 -8.30
C PRO A 694 -9.70 -22.60 -9.20
N ARG A 695 -9.85 -22.30 -10.50
CA ARG A 695 -10.36 -23.28 -11.48
C ARG A 695 -9.42 -24.46 -11.64
N ASP A 696 -8.13 -24.17 -11.72
CA ASP A 696 -7.09 -25.16 -12.03
C ASP A 696 -6.40 -25.62 -10.74
N ILE A 697 -7.09 -26.42 -9.93
CA ILE A 697 -6.47 -27.10 -8.79
C ILE A 697 -5.75 -28.34 -9.33
N ALA A 698 -4.43 -28.25 -9.41
CA ALA A 698 -3.57 -29.34 -9.82
C ALA A 698 -3.26 -30.31 -8.67
N HIS A 699 -2.62 -31.43 -9.02
CA HIS A 699 -1.88 -32.23 -8.05
C HIS A 699 -0.74 -31.41 -7.43
N GLY A 700 -0.41 -31.74 -6.19
CA GLY A 700 0.66 -31.10 -5.44
C GLY A 700 0.19 -29.93 -4.59
N PHE A 701 1.06 -29.52 -3.69
CA PHE A 701 0.74 -28.59 -2.62
C PHE A 701 0.57 -27.16 -3.11
N GLN A 702 -0.50 -26.50 -2.69
CA GLN A 702 -0.78 -25.10 -2.94
C GLN A 702 -1.13 -24.46 -1.58
N ALA A 703 -0.23 -23.73 -0.90
CA ALA A 703 -0.54 -22.95 0.33
C ALA A 703 -1.23 -21.58 0.14
N PHE A 704 -2.48 -21.51 0.50
CA PHE A 704 -3.26 -20.30 0.48
C PHE A 704 -3.36 -19.61 1.85
N ALA A 705 -3.73 -18.33 1.84
CA ALA A 705 -4.11 -17.59 3.04
C ALA A 705 -5.28 -16.65 2.74
N ALA A 706 -6.19 -16.46 3.70
CA ALA A 706 -7.29 -15.51 3.54
C ALA A 706 -7.77 -14.91 4.87
N PRO A 707 -8.33 -13.68 4.85
CA PRO A 707 -8.76 -12.99 6.05
C PRO A 707 -9.99 -13.67 6.65
N VAL A 708 -10.00 -13.74 7.98
CA VAL A 708 -11.14 -14.20 8.76
C VAL A 708 -11.90 -12.98 9.23
N SER A 709 -13.20 -12.92 8.94
CA SER A 709 -14.08 -11.82 9.29
C SER A 709 -15.10 -12.23 10.33
N ASP A 710 -15.50 -11.31 11.21
CA ASP A 710 -16.64 -11.54 12.11
C ASP A 710 -17.98 -11.34 11.38
N THR A 711 -19.09 -11.52 12.11
CA THR A 711 -20.45 -11.36 11.58
C THR A 711 -20.79 -9.94 11.10
N SER A 712 -19.98 -8.93 11.46
CA SER A 712 -20.11 -7.56 10.96
C SER A 712 -19.31 -7.30 9.67
N GLY A 713 -18.52 -8.28 9.22
CA GLY A 713 -17.60 -8.15 8.09
C GLY A 713 -16.27 -7.49 8.44
N ALA A 714 -15.99 -7.24 9.73
CA ALA A 714 -14.70 -6.74 10.16
C ALA A 714 -13.66 -7.87 10.16
N VAL A 715 -12.48 -7.62 9.61
CA VAL A 715 -11.37 -8.58 9.66
C VAL A 715 -10.93 -8.73 11.12
N VAL A 716 -10.99 -9.96 11.61
CA VAL A 716 -10.62 -10.33 12.98
C VAL A 716 -9.46 -11.31 13.01
N GLY A 717 -8.89 -11.67 11.87
CA GLY A 717 -7.84 -12.67 11.78
C GLY A 717 -7.49 -13.06 10.34
N HIS A 718 -6.72 -14.14 10.19
CA HIS A 718 -6.46 -14.82 8.92
C HIS A 718 -6.37 -16.34 9.11
N ALA A 719 -6.62 -17.10 8.06
CA ALA A 719 -6.41 -18.54 8.03
C ALA A 719 -5.41 -18.89 6.94
N GLN A 720 -4.55 -19.87 7.20
CA GLN A 720 -3.57 -20.40 6.25
C GLN A 720 -3.87 -21.89 6.02
N PHE A 721 -3.92 -22.31 4.76
CA PHE A 721 -4.34 -23.66 4.39
C PHE A 721 -3.92 -24.04 2.99
N ASP A 722 -3.88 -25.33 2.65
CA ASP A 722 -3.65 -25.85 1.31
C ASP A 722 -4.90 -26.47 0.70
N VAL A 723 -5.02 -26.40 -0.62
CA VAL A 723 -5.92 -27.27 -1.38
C VAL A 723 -5.19 -27.92 -2.53
N ARG A 724 -5.45 -29.22 -2.72
CA ARG A 724 -4.85 -29.99 -3.81
C ARG A 724 -5.76 -31.09 -4.29
N LEU A 725 -5.62 -31.44 -5.56
CA LEU A 725 -6.31 -32.59 -6.12
C LEU A 725 -5.51 -33.86 -5.80
N LEU A 726 -6.18 -34.92 -5.35
CA LEU A 726 -5.60 -36.25 -5.20
C LEU A 726 -6.28 -37.20 -6.19
N THR A 727 -5.54 -37.61 -7.22
CA THR A 727 -5.91 -38.79 -8.03
C THR A 727 -5.62 -40.04 -7.23
N LEU A 728 -6.21 -41.16 -7.65
CA LEU A 728 -5.87 -42.48 -7.11
C LEU A 728 -4.36 -42.76 -7.17
N GLU A 729 -3.69 -42.39 -8.28
CA GLU A 729 -2.24 -42.55 -8.44
C GLU A 729 -1.44 -41.65 -7.49
N ALA A 730 -1.83 -40.38 -7.35
CA ALA A 730 -1.17 -39.44 -6.42
C ALA A 730 -1.32 -39.89 -4.97
N LEU A 731 -2.52 -40.31 -4.56
CA LEU A 731 -2.77 -40.84 -3.22
C LEU A 731 -1.99 -42.13 -2.95
N ALA A 732 -1.97 -43.07 -3.90
CA ALA A 732 -1.19 -44.30 -3.78
C ALA A 732 0.34 -44.04 -3.70
N THR A 733 0.80 -42.96 -4.34
CA THR A 733 2.19 -42.50 -4.25
C THR A 733 2.47 -41.90 -2.87
N GLU A 734 1.64 -40.95 -2.39
CA GLU A 734 1.83 -40.34 -1.07
C GLU A 734 1.76 -41.39 0.07
N ILE A 735 0.86 -42.37 0.01
CA ILE A 735 0.78 -43.48 0.99
C ILE A 735 2.08 -44.30 1.00
N ARG A 736 2.66 -44.58 -0.18
CA ARG A 736 3.88 -45.37 -0.32
C ARG A 736 5.10 -44.62 0.20
N ASP A 737 5.21 -43.33 -0.13
CA ASP A 737 6.31 -42.49 0.30
C ASP A 737 6.27 -42.24 1.81
N HIS A 738 5.06 -42.22 2.39
CA HIS A 738 4.89 -42.17 3.84
C HIS A 738 5.40 -43.42 4.57
N ALA A 739 5.29 -44.61 3.96
CA ALA A 739 5.76 -45.85 4.58
C ALA A 739 7.30 -45.92 4.71
N ALA A 740 8.04 -45.02 4.05
CA ALA A 740 9.48 -44.89 4.22
C ALA A 740 9.81 -44.17 5.54
N PRO A 741 10.60 -44.76 6.45
CA PRO A 741 11.02 -44.10 7.68
C PRO A 741 11.99 -42.96 7.36
N THR A 742 11.45 -41.76 7.10
CA THR A 742 12.21 -40.52 7.02
C THR A 742 12.02 -39.75 8.31
N SER A 743 13.11 -39.36 8.96
CA SER A 743 13.01 -38.49 10.12
C SER A 743 12.54 -37.10 9.69
N ARG A 744 11.89 -36.34 10.57
CA ARG A 744 11.49 -34.94 10.30
C ARG A 744 12.69 -34.08 9.89
N ARG A 745 13.88 -34.43 10.38
CA ARG A 745 15.14 -33.79 10.03
C ARG A 745 15.54 -34.04 8.58
N ASP A 746 15.49 -35.28 8.10
CA ASP A 746 15.84 -35.61 6.71
C ASP A 746 14.95 -34.84 5.73
N VAL A 747 13.68 -34.66 6.11
CA VAL A 747 12.69 -33.88 5.35
C VAL A 747 13.06 -32.40 5.35
N ALA A 748 13.47 -31.85 6.50
CA ALA A 748 13.92 -30.46 6.59
C ALA A 748 15.17 -30.22 5.73
N GLU A 749 16.18 -31.09 5.81
CA GLU A 749 17.41 -30.96 5.01
C GLU A 749 17.11 -31.04 3.51
N ARG A 750 16.24 -31.98 3.08
CA ARG A 750 15.80 -32.09 1.68
C ARG A 750 14.99 -30.87 1.23
N LEU A 751 14.06 -30.39 2.06
CA LEU A 751 13.25 -29.20 1.79
C LEU A 751 14.15 -27.97 1.59
N ALA A 752 15.13 -27.78 2.47
CA ALA A 752 16.07 -26.68 2.37
C ALA A 752 16.88 -26.72 1.06
N HIS A 753 17.39 -27.89 0.69
CA HIS A 753 18.15 -28.06 -0.54
C HIS A 753 17.30 -27.76 -1.80
N LEU A 754 16.11 -28.36 -1.89
CA LEU A 754 15.20 -28.14 -3.01
C LEU A 754 14.75 -26.67 -3.10
N ALA A 755 14.52 -26.03 -1.96
CA ALA A 755 14.13 -24.61 -1.90
C ALA A 755 15.25 -23.70 -2.35
N ALA A 756 16.48 -23.94 -1.91
CA ALA A 756 17.64 -23.20 -2.36
C ALA A 756 17.85 -23.32 -3.88
N GLN A 757 17.78 -24.53 -4.43
CA GLN A 757 17.92 -24.76 -5.87
C GLN A 757 16.83 -24.05 -6.67
N TYR A 758 15.57 -24.18 -6.23
CA TYR A 758 14.44 -23.53 -6.85
C TYR A 758 14.61 -22.01 -6.90
N ILE A 759 14.85 -21.39 -5.74
CA ILE A 759 14.97 -19.94 -5.62
C ILE A 759 16.17 -19.41 -6.42
N THR A 760 17.31 -20.09 -6.36
CA THR A 760 18.51 -19.70 -7.14
C THR A 760 18.23 -19.68 -8.65
N ARG A 761 17.47 -20.66 -9.16
CA ARG A 761 17.14 -20.77 -10.58
C ARG A 761 16.11 -19.73 -11.02
N GLU A 762 15.07 -19.54 -10.23
CA GLU A 762 13.88 -18.80 -10.65
C GLU A 762 13.94 -17.31 -10.31
N PHE A 763 14.64 -16.91 -9.23
CA PHE A 763 14.64 -15.52 -8.76
C PHE A 763 15.23 -14.54 -9.80
N ALA A 764 16.36 -14.89 -10.43
CA ALA A 764 16.98 -14.05 -11.44
C ALA A 764 16.06 -13.85 -12.67
N THR A 765 15.28 -14.86 -13.03
CA THR A 765 14.30 -14.79 -14.12
C THR A 765 13.15 -13.85 -13.75
N ALA A 766 12.61 -13.98 -12.52
CA ALA A 766 11.57 -13.11 -12.01
C ALA A 766 12.01 -11.62 -12.02
N VAL A 767 13.20 -11.33 -11.47
CA VAL A 767 13.72 -9.94 -11.42
C VAL A 767 13.95 -9.37 -12.82
N LYS A 768 14.48 -10.17 -13.78
CA LYS A 768 14.68 -9.71 -15.17
C LYS A 768 13.36 -9.33 -15.84
N LEU A 769 12.31 -10.13 -15.65
CA LEU A 769 10.98 -9.84 -16.18
C LEU A 769 10.43 -8.53 -15.60
N LEU A 770 10.58 -8.33 -14.29
CA LEU A 770 10.10 -7.14 -13.60
C LEU A 770 10.83 -5.86 -14.06
N ARG A 771 12.15 -5.93 -14.22
CA ARG A 771 12.94 -4.80 -14.77
C ARG A 771 12.50 -4.44 -16.18
N PHE A 772 12.17 -5.43 -17.01
CA PHE A 772 11.65 -5.20 -18.35
C PHE A 772 10.29 -4.47 -18.30
N CYS A 773 9.40 -4.85 -17.38
CA CYS A 773 8.13 -4.13 -17.16
C CYS A 773 8.34 -2.70 -16.62
N ALA A 774 9.30 -2.49 -15.72
CA ALA A 774 9.60 -1.15 -15.18
C ALA A 774 10.25 -0.21 -16.22
N ALA A 775 11.09 -0.74 -17.11
CA ALA A 775 11.71 0.06 -18.18
C ALA A 775 10.69 0.48 -19.25
N THR A 776 9.72 -0.38 -19.56
CA THR A 776 8.69 -0.10 -20.56
C THR A 776 7.62 0.89 -20.08
N THR A 777 7.48 1.10 -18.77
CA THR A 777 6.56 2.09 -18.18
C THR A 777 7.16 3.48 -18.03
N ARG A 778 8.50 3.62 -18.01
CA ARG A 778 9.21 4.92 -17.89
C ARG A 778 9.54 5.60 -19.22
N THR A 779 9.22 5.00 -20.36
CA THR A 779 9.41 5.62 -21.67
C THR A 779 8.08 6.22 -22.13
N PRO A 780 7.96 7.57 -22.22
CA PRO A 780 6.71 8.24 -22.57
C PRO A 780 6.22 7.94 -24.00
#